data_AF-A0A1C7ICN5-F1
#
_entry.id   AF-A0A1C7ICN5-F1
#
_cell.length_a   1.000
_cell.length_b   1.000
_cell.length_c   1.000
_cell.angle_alpha   90.00
_cell.angle_beta   90.00
_cell.angle_gamma   90.00
#
_symmetry.space_group_name_H-M   'P 1'
#
loop_
_entity.id
_entity.type
_entity.pdbx_description
1 polymer ?
#
loop_
_entity_poly.entity_id
_entity_poly.type
_entity_poly.pdbx_seq_one_letter_code
_entity_poly.pdbx_strand_id
1 'polypeptide(L)'
;MVDANIMTGLLPTSNSPHQIVSGDATVPQVQIKNPEAATDGVKSGSDDDSNNTKIIAGEETGGADNGYSGWDHVYLQYDFGKLRDVKEIDLYRNTYPNAVSTFKDVKVELSADEDFSENTIVYDTADHEETTDNKGQPQTLVLEEPVSARYIRIWERGHYIQNTNSAWKGYSNGILFNEIEVIASIPKSEVPAPPPEEESQNIALGKIPYVRGLTPTNIEAITDGNVDDNYAVHNSTGERWLQFEYRNNYQMKEIRFKLEEGTYQSVKVSVSSSPTNGGQTVFQQKNWTQGADMQTITLDQPVTGRYVRFTVNKDNNSPTKYSEVEIWATGKSYDESKPEYVAPDSKYDTLVWADEFDGDSIDETRWNIIDGMANHAAIYNRDAVSIVKDGEESYLAINSKNYESTKALIDAVGWDQYGSQQLASKVTWSSGRLESKNKFSFQFGRMAVRAKPNDSQGIWPAIWMLCQDETGHDEIDVLEYLGQDSWSAWTTNHFGILSYNKGSHGIATNNYEAWCQDFHVFEVEWDPEAITFFIDGNQVHKTSQARDDGRDGMHTRPMFPILETQVGDGWVGDVDYSKQNTKQDSDFLVDWVRVYQTEDQAVTRFDDLTKISGGTNDDYFISASSATDGLMALTNGEEPYEDKDNFYYGGQPRYEDSRIAVKENAEDQSLVYKIPGVNDVHLTAYYQTLSDAAQWDGGAGSYKGASIRTTLKDNANIDFQVFSSPDGKNWTRFENIKTVDNFPEAYPSYARITFDAYGLPEGTNYVKVAFPDYKGVSYALKSGDVKEVQNTDIQLAKVTFLQDQQETADKSQLEAVIAEAEH
;
A
#
# COMPACT_ATOMS: atom_id res chain seq x y z
N MET A 1 17.14 19.54 -38.10
CA MET A 1 16.49 19.95 -36.85
C MET A 1 15.08 20.42 -37.17
N VAL A 2 14.16 20.26 -36.24
CA VAL A 2 12.75 20.67 -36.30
C VAL A 2 12.39 21.11 -34.88
N ASP A 3 11.53 22.11 -34.79
CA ASP A 3 11.08 22.65 -33.49
C ASP A 3 9.85 21.87 -33.04
N ALA A 4 9.90 21.33 -31.83
CA ALA A 4 8.82 20.50 -31.28
C ALA A 4 8.75 20.59 -29.76
N ASN A 5 7.56 20.32 -29.20
CA ASN A 5 7.37 20.18 -27.77
C ASN A 5 8.12 18.93 -27.27
N ILE A 6 8.97 19.10 -26.27
CA ILE A 6 9.77 18.03 -25.65
C ILE A 6 9.24 17.61 -24.27
N MET A 7 8.11 18.16 -23.82
CA MET A 7 7.56 17.89 -22.48
C MET A 7 6.71 16.62 -22.39
N THR A 8 6.18 16.13 -23.51
CA THR A 8 5.14 15.10 -23.51
C THR A 8 5.51 13.85 -22.72
N GLY A 9 4.73 13.52 -21.67
CA GLY A 9 4.90 12.34 -20.82
C GLY A 9 6.01 12.45 -19.76
N LEU A 10 6.59 13.64 -19.53
CA LEU A 10 7.56 13.85 -18.46
C LEU A 10 6.87 14.08 -17.11
N LEU A 11 7.40 13.49 -16.05
CA LEU A 11 6.90 13.70 -14.69
C LEU A 11 7.71 14.78 -13.96
N PRO A 12 7.06 15.67 -13.18
CA PRO A 12 7.75 16.68 -12.40
C PRO A 12 8.26 16.17 -11.04
N THR A 13 9.23 16.90 -10.50
CA THR A 13 9.56 16.95 -9.07
C THR A 13 9.25 18.34 -8.50
N SER A 14 9.19 18.46 -7.16
CA SER A 14 8.91 19.73 -6.48
C SER A 14 9.72 19.89 -5.20
N ASN A 15 10.01 21.14 -4.82
CA ASN A 15 10.54 21.49 -3.50
C ASN A 15 9.45 21.87 -2.48
N SER A 16 8.17 21.77 -2.82
CA SER A 16 7.08 22.12 -1.90
C SER A 16 7.21 21.32 -0.60
N PRO A 17 7.38 21.96 0.58
CA PRO A 17 7.38 21.24 1.85
C PRO A 17 5.95 20.86 2.29
N HIS A 18 4.94 21.26 1.52
CA HIS A 18 3.53 21.14 1.86
C HIS A 18 2.89 19.97 1.12
N GLN A 19 1.97 19.31 1.82
CA GLN A 19 1.23 18.17 1.31
C GLN A 19 -0.23 18.54 1.01
N ILE A 20 -0.77 18.05 -0.10
CA ILE A 20 -2.13 18.29 -0.54
C ILE A 20 -3.04 17.24 0.10
N VAL A 21 -3.95 17.70 0.96
CA VAL A 21 -4.99 16.85 1.57
C VAL A 21 -6.22 16.86 0.69
N SER A 22 -6.62 15.70 0.15
CA SER A 22 -7.91 15.53 -0.51
C SER A 22 -8.84 14.66 0.34
N GLY A 23 -9.78 15.26 1.07
CA GLY A 23 -10.77 14.53 1.87
C GLY A 23 -10.41 14.39 3.36
N ASP A 24 -10.83 13.28 3.97
CA ASP A 24 -10.67 13.01 5.41
C ASP A 24 -9.23 12.60 5.78
N ALA A 25 -8.89 12.65 7.08
CA ALA A 25 -7.55 12.43 7.64
C ALA A 25 -6.94 11.02 7.42
N THR A 26 -7.67 10.11 6.78
CA THR A 26 -7.21 8.77 6.38
C THR A 26 -6.81 8.71 4.91
N VAL A 27 -6.97 9.80 4.14
CA VAL A 27 -6.52 9.90 2.75
C VAL A 27 -5.10 10.49 2.72
N PRO A 28 -4.13 9.80 2.11
CA PRO A 28 -2.75 10.25 2.09
C PRO A 28 -2.55 11.61 1.43
N GLN A 29 -1.59 12.33 1.98
CA GLN A 29 -1.24 13.67 1.56
C GLN A 29 -0.15 13.57 0.49
N VAL A 30 -0.31 14.27 -0.65
CA VAL A 30 0.64 14.21 -1.77
C VAL A 30 1.32 15.55 -2.03
N GLN A 31 2.60 15.54 -2.38
CA GLN A 31 3.35 16.77 -2.65
C GLN A 31 2.97 17.39 -4.01
N ILE A 32 2.73 16.53 -5.02
CA ILE A 32 2.26 16.90 -6.36
C ILE A 32 1.00 16.10 -6.67
N LYS A 33 -0.11 16.77 -6.96
CA LYS A 33 -1.35 16.15 -7.40
C LYS A 33 -1.40 16.12 -8.93
N ASN A 34 -1.77 14.98 -9.53
CA ASN A 34 -1.80 14.70 -10.98
C ASN A 34 -0.52 15.11 -11.73
N PRO A 35 0.64 14.49 -11.44
CA PRO A 35 1.94 14.88 -12.01
C PRO A 35 1.99 14.85 -13.54
N GLU A 36 1.18 14.02 -14.21
CA GLU A 36 1.22 13.87 -15.67
C GLU A 36 0.48 14.98 -16.43
N ALA A 37 -0.53 15.60 -15.81
CA ALA A 37 -1.51 16.41 -16.50
C ALA A 37 -0.88 17.58 -17.27
N ALA A 38 0.14 18.24 -16.70
CA ALA A 38 0.83 19.34 -17.38
C ALA A 38 1.71 18.92 -18.57
N THR A 39 1.72 17.65 -18.96
CA THR A 39 2.52 17.12 -20.08
C THR A 39 1.75 16.13 -20.95
N ASP A 40 0.43 16.05 -20.81
CA ASP A 40 -0.41 15.10 -21.51
C ASP A 40 -0.86 15.60 -22.90
N GLY A 41 -0.57 16.86 -23.22
CA GLY A 41 -0.94 17.55 -24.46
C GLY A 41 -2.31 18.22 -24.43
N VAL A 42 -3.00 18.22 -23.28
CA VAL A 42 -4.34 18.78 -23.09
C VAL A 42 -4.26 20.23 -22.59
N LYS A 43 -4.35 21.16 -23.55
CA LYS A 43 -4.23 22.61 -23.29
C LYS A 43 -5.45 23.26 -22.64
N SER A 44 -6.59 22.58 -22.60
CA SER A 44 -7.86 23.19 -22.20
C SER A 44 -7.89 23.55 -20.72
N GLY A 45 -8.30 24.79 -20.42
CA GLY A 45 -8.53 25.23 -19.05
C GLY A 45 -9.57 24.40 -18.30
N SER A 46 -9.25 24.05 -17.06
CA SER A 46 -10.18 23.41 -16.11
C SER A 46 -10.17 24.19 -14.78
N ASP A 47 -11.32 24.25 -14.11
CA ASP A 47 -11.44 24.67 -12.70
C ASP A 47 -11.49 23.47 -11.74
N ASP A 48 -11.40 22.25 -12.28
CA ASP A 48 -11.35 21.01 -11.54
C ASP A 48 -9.90 20.56 -11.39
N ASP A 49 -9.38 20.72 -10.16
CA ASP A 49 -8.05 20.32 -9.72
C ASP A 49 -7.68 18.87 -10.07
N SER A 50 -8.64 17.97 -10.34
CA SER A 50 -8.36 16.61 -10.79
C SER A 50 -7.76 16.53 -12.21
N ASN A 51 -7.85 17.60 -12.99
CA ASN A 51 -7.31 17.69 -14.35
C ASN A 51 -6.03 18.54 -14.42
N ASN A 52 -5.46 18.92 -13.28
CA ASN A 52 -4.31 19.81 -13.21
C ASN A 52 -3.17 19.20 -12.42
N THR A 53 -1.95 19.40 -12.90
CA THR A 53 -0.77 19.23 -12.07
C THR A 53 -0.77 20.34 -11.04
N LYS A 54 -0.88 19.97 -9.75
CA LYS A 54 -0.99 20.92 -8.64
C LYS A 54 0.07 20.69 -7.59
N ILE A 55 0.72 21.78 -7.18
CA ILE A 55 1.48 21.90 -5.92
C ILE A 55 0.88 23.02 -5.08
N ILE A 56 1.22 23.09 -3.79
CA ILE A 56 0.72 24.15 -2.90
C ILE A 56 1.88 24.89 -2.24
N ALA A 57 1.75 26.20 -2.13
CA ALA A 57 2.79 27.08 -1.59
C ALA A 57 2.72 27.28 -0.06
N GLY A 58 1.65 26.81 0.60
CA GLY A 58 1.51 26.94 2.05
C GLY A 58 0.08 26.72 2.55
N GLU A 59 -0.17 27.00 3.82
CA GLU A 59 -1.51 26.80 4.41
C GLU A 59 -2.40 28.03 4.22
N GLU A 60 -3.67 27.79 3.89
CA GLU A 60 -4.68 28.84 3.83
C GLU A 60 -5.30 29.07 5.22
N THR A 61 -5.05 30.23 5.82
CA THR A 61 -5.44 30.50 7.21
C THR A 61 -6.70 31.35 7.35
N GLY A 62 -7.35 31.73 6.25
CA GLY A 62 -8.44 32.69 6.22
C GLY A 62 -7.99 34.14 6.45
N GLY A 63 -8.94 35.08 6.41
CA GLY A 63 -8.68 36.53 6.55
C GLY A 63 -8.35 37.23 5.23
N ALA A 64 -7.81 38.46 5.30
CA ALA A 64 -7.63 39.32 4.12
C ALA A 64 -6.46 38.89 3.21
N ASP A 65 -5.43 38.26 3.78
CA ASP A 65 -4.23 37.76 3.08
C ASP A 65 -4.27 36.24 2.85
N ASN A 66 -5.25 35.55 3.45
CA ASN A 66 -5.40 34.08 3.44
C ASN A 66 -4.13 33.27 3.81
N GLY A 67 -3.12 33.87 4.44
CA GLY A 67 -1.84 33.21 4.77
C GLY A 67 -0.71 33.46 3.76
N TYR A 68 -0.98 34.14 2.63
CA TYR A 68 -0.05 34.37 1.52
C TYR A 68 1.35 34.86 1.95
N SER A 69 1.42 35.79 2.90
CA SER A 69 2.69 36.32 3.41
C SER A 69 3.64 35.26 3.99
N GLY A 70 3.12 34.12 4.45
CA GLY A 70 3.88 33.00 5.00
C GLY A 70 4.15 31.86 4.03
N TRP A 71 3.66 31.92 2.78
CA TRP A 71 3.85 30.85 1.80
C TRP A 71 5.27 30.80 1.25
N ASP A 72 5.73 29.60 0.91
CA ASP A 72 7.03 29.33 0.30
C ASP A 72 7.02 29.57 -1.21
N HIS A 73 8.19 29.87 -1.77
CA HIS A 73 8.40 29.82 -3.22
C HIS A 73 8.65 28.36 -3.60
N VAL A 74 7.75 27.79 -4.39
CA VAL A 74 7.81 26.37 -4.77
C VAL A 74 7.85 26.23 -6.28
N TYR A 75 8.43 25.13 -6.78
CA TYR A 75 8.56 24.87 -8.21
C TYR A 75 8.04 23.50 -8.64
N LEU A 76 7.75 23.41 -9.93
CA LEU A 76 7.81 22.16 -10.70
C LEU A 76 9.13 22.11 -11.48
N GLN A 77 9.82 20.97 -11.42
CA GLN A 77 11.05 20.71 -12.16
C GLN A 77 10.87 19.50 -13.07
N TYR A 78 11.30 19.62 -14.33
CA TYR A 78 11.29 18.53 -15.31
C TYR A 78 12.69 18.27 -15.84
N ASP A 79 13.01 17.00 -16.11
CA ASP A 79 14.22 16.55 -16.80
C ASP A 79 13.88 16.09 -18.23
N PHE A 80 14.46 16.74 -19.25
CA PHE A 80 14.29 16.39 -20.65
C PHE A 80 15.06 15.11 -21.07
N GLY A 81 15.80 14.51 -20.14
CA GLY A 81 16.65 13.33 -20.29
C GLY A 81 18.00 13.60 -20.96
N LYS A 82 18.13 14.72 -21.69
CA LYS A 82 19.37 15.17 -22.35
C LYS A 82 19.32 16.66 -22.67
N LEU A 83 20.45 17.24 -23.08
CA LEU A 83 20.53 18.64 -23.48
C LEU A 83 19.68 18.93 -24.74
N ARG A 84 18.94 20.04 -24.70
CA ARG A 84 18.02 20.53 -25.73
C ARG A 84 18.21 22.02 -25.91
N ASP A 85 18.21 22.47 -27.16
CA ASP A 85 18.23 23.89 -27.49
C ASP A 85 16.80 24.43 -27.45
N VAL A 86 16.38 24.87 -26.26
CA VAL A 86 15.05 25.43 -25.96
C VAL A 86 14.91 26.78 -26.64
N LYS A 87 13.75 27.04 -27.26
CA LYS A 87 13.44 28.28 -27.99
C LYS A 87 12.21 28.99 -27.48
N GLU A 88 11.22 28.25 -27.00
CA GLU A 88 9.94 28.80 -26.57
C GLU A 88 9.38 27.93 -25.44
N ILE A 89 8.70 28.56 -24.49
CA ILE A 89 8.03 27.90 -23.38
C ILE A 89 6.61 28.45 -23.29
N ASP A 90 5.61 27.58 -23.30
CA ASP A 90 4.21 27.94 -23.11
C ASP A 90 3.69 27.36 -21.79
N LEU A 91 3.19 28.22 -20.91
CA LEU A 91 2.59 27.81 -19.64
C LEU A 91 1.07 27.99 -19.68
N TYR A 92 0.34 26.88 -19.75
CA TYR A 92 -1.13 26.85 -19.66
C TYR A 92 -1.55 26.57 -18.22
N ARG A 93 -2.28 27.50 -17.61
CA ARG A 93 -2.70 27.42 -16.21
C ARG A 93 -4.20 27.20 -16.05
N ASN A 94 -4.60 26.72 -14.88
CA ASN A 94 -6.00 26.50 -14.56
C ASN A 94 -6.82 27.78 -14.75
N THR A 95 -8.10 27.64 -15.12
CA THR A 95 -8.98 28.77 -15.41
C THR A 95 -10.26 28.66 -14.62
N TYR A 96 -10.78 29.77 -14.09
CA TYR A 96 -12.06 29.80 -13.41
C TYR A 96 -13.13 30.43 -14.31
N PRO A 97 -14.31 29.81 -14.53
CA PRO A 97 -15.33 30.34 -15.43
C PRO A 97 -15.72 31.80 -15.13
N ASN A 98 -15.83 32.15 -13.84
CA ASN A 98 -16.29 33.45 -13.37
C ASN A 98 -15.24 34.23 -12.56
N ALA A 99 -13.95 33.97 -12.76
CA ALA A 99 -12.88 34.72 -12.10
C ALA A 99 -11.64 34.84 -12.96
N VAL A 100 -10.79 35.83 -12.72
CA VAL A 100 -9.46 35.95 -13.32
C VAL A 100 -8.39 35.81 -12.24
N SER A 101 -7.24 35.27 -12.60
CA SER A 101 -6.14 35.00 -11.66
C SER A 101 -4.91 35.86 -11.94
N THR A 102 -4.28 36.36 -10.88
CA THR A 102 -2.91 36.89 -10.93
C THR A 102 -1.98 35.86 -10.28
N PHE A 103 -1.20 35.16 -11.10
CA PHE A 103 -0.21 34.17 -10.64
C PHE A 103 0.99 34.90 -10.05
N LYS A 104 1.38 34.51 -8.83
CA LYS A 104 2.27 35.30 -7.99
C LYS A 104 3.70 34.80 -8.07
N ASP A 105 4.64 35.74 -8.18
CA ASP A 105 6.08 35.50 -8.16
C ASP A 105 6.53 34.41 -9.16
N VAL A 106 5.98 34.43 -10.37
CA VAL A 106 6.34 33.47 -11.42
C VAL A 106 7.80 33.68 -11.80
N LYS A 107 8.61 32.62 -11.80
CA LYS A 107 9.98 32.62 -12.33
C LYS A 107 10.22 31.35 -13.14
N VAL A 108 10.87 31.47 -14.29
CA VAL A 108 11.23 30.33 -15.13
C VAL A 108 12.72 30.33 -15.39
N GLU A 109 13.36 29.20 -15.13
CA GLU A 109 14.80 29.02 -15.33
C GLU A 109 15.11 27.67 -16.00
N LEU A 110 16.20 27.67 -16.76
CA LEU A 110 16.70 26.53 -17.51
C LEU A 110 18.12 26.21 -17.05
N SER A 111 18.48 24.93 -16.96
CA SER A 111 19.84 24.51 -16.59
C SER A 111 20.29 23.24 -17.33
N ALA A 112 21.59 23.07 -17.48
CA ALA A 112 22.21 21.82 -17.88
C ALA A 112 22.34 20.82 -16.72
N ASP A 113 22.35 21.31 -15.48
CA ASP A 113 22.65 20.56 -14.26
C ASP A 113 21.41 20.49 -13.35
N GLU A 114 21.22 19.34 -12.70
CA GLU A 114 20.02 19.06 -11.89
C GLU A 114 19.89 19.99 -10.66
N ASP A 115 21.01 20.46 -10.12
CA ASP A 115 21.04 21.34 -8.96
C ASP A 115 20.79 22.82 -9.30
N PHE A 116 20.77 23.17 -10.59
CA PHE A 116 20.67 24.55 -11.11
C PHE A 116 21.76 25.49 -10.56
N SER A 117 22.94 24.94 -10.24
CA SER A 117 24.12 25.72 -9.79
C SER A 117 24.55 26.77 -10.82
N GLU A 118 24.46 26.43 -12.11
CA GLU A 118 24.52 27.35 -13.25
C GLU A 118 23.18 27.30 -14.00
N ASN A 119 22.53 28.44 -14.19
CA ASN A 119 21.22 28.49 -14.85
C ASN A 119 21.04 29.75 -15.70
N THR A 120 20.07 29.68 -16.60
CA THR A 120 19.59 30.82 -17.39
C THR A 120 18.16 31.13 -16.95
N ILE A 121 17.96 32.30 -16.37
CA ILE A 121 16.62 32.81 -16.04
C ILE A 121 15.99 33.36 -17.32
N VAL A 122 14.92 32.71 -17.78
CA VAL A 122 14.19 33.07 -19.00
C VAL A 122 12.94 33.90 -18.72
N TYR A 123 12.46 33.86 -17.49
CA TYR A 123 11.48 34.80 -16.95
C TYR A 123 11.85 35.11 -15.50
N ASP A 124 12.23 36.36 -15.24
CA ASP A 124 12.59 36.81 -13.89
C ASP A 124 11.35 36.92 -13.01
N THR A 125 11.53 36.86 -11.69
CA THR A 125 10.42 36.80 -10.73
C THR A 125 9.46 37.97 -10.90
N ALA A 126 8.27 37.68 -11.39
CA ALA A 126 7.21 38.67 -11.63
C ALA A 126 5.82 38.01 -11.62
N ASP A 127 4.81 38.80 -11.31
CA ASP A 127 3.42 38.33 -11.43
C ASP A 127 3.05 38.10 -12.91
N HIS A 128 2.15 37.14 -13.16
CA HIS A 128 1.50 36.96 -14.44
C HIS A 128 -0.01 37.17 -14.30
N GLU A 129 -0.57 38.12 -15.05
CA GLU A 129 -2.00 38.48 -14.97
C GLU A 129 -2.82 37.80 -16.06
N GLU A 130 -3.80 37.01 -15.63
CA GLU A 130 -4.94 36.63 -16.44
C GLU A 130 -5.97 37.76 -16.46
N THR A 131 -6.54 38.01 -17.63
CA THR A 131 -7.59 38.99 -17.90
C THR A 131 -8.75 38.30 -18.61
N THR A 132 -9.86 39.01 -18.83
CA THR A 132 -10.98 38.47 -19.60
C THR A 132 -10.62 38.14 -21.06
N ASP A 133 -9.59 38.78 -21.60
CA ASP A 133 -9.26 38.72 -23.03
C ASP A 133 -8.23 37.62 -23.34
N ASN A 134 -7.37 37.28 -22.38
CA ASN A 134 -6.33 36.25 -22.50
C ASN A 134 -6.59 35.02 -21.61
N LYS A 135 -7.78 34.91 -20.98
CA LYS A 135 -8.14 33.75 -20.18
C LYS A 135 -7.97 32.43 -20.95
N GLY A 136 -7.26 31.48 -20.34
CA GLY A 136 -6.94 30.18 -20.92
C GLY A 136 -5.94 30.22 -22.09
N GLN A 137 -5.37 31.38 -22.41
CA GLN A 137 -4.21 31.47 -23.31
C GLN A 137 -2.92 31.19 -22.53
N PRO A 138 -1.88 30.65 -23.16
CA PRO A 138 -0.62 30.40 -22.47
C PRO A 138 0.12 31.70 -22.16
N GLN A 139 0.92 31.67 -21.10
CA GLN A 139 2.06 32.58 -20.98
C GLN A 139 3.17 32.07 -21.90
N THR A 140 3.29 32.68 -23.08
CA THR A 140 4.34 32.33 -24.06
C THR A 140 5.62 33.12 -23.79
N LEU A 141 6.72 32.39 -23.61
CA LEU A 141 8.07 32.91 -23.41
C LEU A 141 8.94 32.53 -24.62
N VAL A 142 9.03 33.43 -25.60
CA VAL A 142 9.92 33.25 -26.76
C VAL A 142 11.33 33.72 -26.37
N LEU A 143 12.32 32.83 -26.47
CA LEU A 143 13.70 33.15 -26.12
C LEU A 143 14.39 33.88 -27.28
N GLU A 144 15.14 34.94 -26.97
CA GLU A 144 15.86 35.73 -27.99
C GLU A 144 16.89 34.88 -28.74
N GLU A 145 17.55 33.96 -28.03
CA GLU A 145 18.46 32.97 -28.57
C GLU A 145 18.17 31.61 -27.90
N PRO A 146 18.40 30.48 -28.60
CA PRO A 146 18.18 29.17 -28.01
C PRO A 146 19.06 28.94 -26.77
N VAL A 147 18.47 28.42 -25.70
CA VAL A 147 19.18 28.07 -24.46
C VAL A 147 19.35 26.57 -24.41
N SER A 148 20.61 26.11 -24.34
CA SER A 148 20.90 24.68 -24.21
C SER A 148 20.71 24.24 -22.77
N ALA A 149 19.70 23.39 -22.53
CA ALA A 149 19.32 22.96 -21.19
C ALA A 149 18.80 21.51 -21.18
N ARG A 150 18.96 20.84 -20.04
CA ARG A 150 18.36 19.52 -19.76
C ARG A 150 17.20 19.63 -18.77
N TYR A 151 17.20 20.65 -17.92
CA TYR A 151 16.21 20.85 -16.88
C TYR A 151 15.51 22.20 -17.02
N ILE A 152 14.24 22.23 -16.61
CA ILE A 152 13.45 23.45 -16.43
C ILE A 152 12.89 23.49 -15.00
N ARG A 153 12.89 24.67 -14.39
CA ARG A 153 12.15 24.97 -13.14
C ARG A 153 11.18 26.11 -13.38
N ILE A 154 9.94 25.90 -12.94
CA ILE A 154 8.88 26.91 -12.98
C ILE A 154 8.43 27.15 -11.54
N TRP A 155 8.78 28.32 -11.01
CA TRP A 155 8.49 28.74 -9.65
C TRP A 155 7.23 29.58 -9.58
N GLU A 156 6.45 29.43 -8.52
CA GLU A 156 5.34 30.31 -8.15
C GLU A 156 5.14 30.38 -6.62
N ARG A 157 4.29 31.30 -6.19
CA ARG A 157 3.87 31.46 -4.79
C ARG A 157 2.34 31.48 -4.63
N GLY A 158 1.65 30.64 -5.40
CA GLY A 158 0.19 30.62 -5.49
C GLY A 158 -0.37 31.72 -6.41
N HIS A 159 -1.66 32.02 -6.29
CA HIS A 159 -2.30 33.05 -7.12
C HIS A 159 -3.39 33.84 -6.40
N TYR A 160 -3.67 35.05 -6.89
CA TYR A 160 -4.74 35.92 -6.42
C TYR A 160 -5.94 35.85 -7.38
N ILE A 161 -7.08 35.37 -6.90
CA ILE A 161 -8.29 35.18 -7.69
C ILE A 161 -9.22 36.36 -7.49
N GLN A 162 -9.74 36.93 -8.59
CA GLN A 162 -10.74 37.98 -8.59
C GLN A 162 -11.98 37.56 -9.36
N ASN A 163 -13.11 37.45 -8.69
CA ASN A 163 -14.36 37.08 -9.33
C ASN A 163 -14.86 38.22 -10.25
N THR A 164 -15.33 37.88 -11.44
CA THR A 164 -15.82 38.84 -12.44
C THR A 164 -17.32 39.15 -12.31
N ASN A 165 -18.07 38.36 -11.56
CA ASN A 165 -19.51 38.51 -11.32
C ASN A 165 -19.90 38.81 -9.87
N SER A 166 -18.93 38.90 -8.95
CA SER A 166 -19.13 39.26 -7.55
C SER A 166 -17.98 40.11 -7.00
N ALA A 167 -18.13 40.62 -5.77
CA ALA A 167 -17.08 41.38 -5.10
C ALA A 167 -15.99 40.49 -4.45
N TRP A 168 -16.11 39.17 -4.55
CA TRP A 168 -15.17 38.24 -3.92
C TRP A 168 -13.81 38.26 -4.61
N LYS A 169 -12.76 38.26 -3.80
CA LYS A 169 -11.36 38.18 -4.23
C LYS A 169 -10.53 37.63 -3.07
N GLY A 170 -9.50 36.84 -3.37
CA GLY A 170 -8.68 36.18 -2.35
C GLY A 170 -7.46 35.47 -2.92
N TYR A 171 -6.51 35.16 -2.04
CA TYR A 171 -5.36 34.32 -2.40
C TYR A 171 -5.72 32.85 -2.31
N SER A 172 -5.16 32.05 -3.21
CA SER A 172 -5.21 30.61 -3.24
C SER A 172 -3.78 30.06 -3.22
N ASN A 173 -3.53 29.07 -2.37
CA ASN A 173 -2.20 28.47 -2.20
C ASN A 173 -1.79 27.58 -3.37
N GLY A 174 -2.74 27.21 -4.24
CA GLY A 174 -2.54 26.28 -5.32
C GLY A 174 -1.79 26.88 -6.51
N ILE A 175 -0.83 26.12 -7.02
CA ILE A 175 -0.13 26.38 -8.28
C ILE A 175 -0.51 25.25 -9.22
N LEU A 176 -1.23 25.59 -10.30
CA LEU A 176 -1.88 24.61 -11.15
C LEU A 176 -1.57 24.85 -12.63
N PHE A 177 -1.12 23.79 -13.31
CA PHE A 177 -0.88 23.79 -14.75
C PHE A 177 -1.84 22.80 -15.44
N ASN A 178 -2.43 23.22 -16.57
CA ASN A 178 -3.10 22.27 -17.49
C ASN A 178 -2.09 21.66 -18.44
N GLU A 179 -1.13 22.44 -18.94
CA GLU A 179 -0.11 21.99 -19.90
C GLU A 179 1.10 22.92 -19.82
N ILE A 180 2.29 22.35 -20.00
CA ILE A 180 3.55 23.06 -20.16
C ILE A 180 4.16 22.55 -21.46
N GLU A 181 4.37 23.44 -22.42
CA GLU A 181 5.11 23.10 -23.64
C GLU A 181 6.49 23.75 -23.60
N VAL A 182 7.52 22.97 -23.95
CA VAL A 182 8.87 23.48 -24.16
C VAL A 182 9.23 23.15 -25.59
N ILE A 183 9.33 24.16 -26.44
CA ILE A 183 9.68 24.01 -27.85
C ILE A 183 11.19 24.07 -27.97
N ALA A 184 11.80 22.96 -28.41
CA ALA A 184 13.23 22.87 -28.64
C ALA A 184 13.54 22.42 -30.07
N SER A 185 14.69 22.85 -30.57
CA SER A 185 15.24 22.32 -31.83
C SER A 185 15.80 20.93 -31.60
N ILE A 186 15.15 19.91 -32.17
CA ILE A 186 15.59 18.51 -32.05
C ILE A 186 15.83 17.87 -33.42
N PRO A 187 16.62 16.79 -33.52
CA PRO A 187 16.76 16.04 -34.76
C PRO A 187 15.40 15.57 -35.28
N LYS A 188 15.22 15.56 -36.61
CA LYS A 188 13.95 15.11 -37.21
C LYS A 188 13.61 13.66 -36.89
N SER A 189 14.62 12.86 -36.55
CA SER A 189 14.48 11.49 -36.02
C SER A 189 13.96 11.42 -34.59
N GLU A 190 14.05 12.51 -33.83
CA GLU A 190 13.55 12.62 -32.45
C GLU A 190 12.20 13.33 -32.37
N VAL A 191 11.82 14.12 -33.38
CA VAL A 191 10.41 14.51 -33.52
C VAL A 191 9.62 13.25 -33.71
N PRO A 192 8.61 13.00 -32.85
CA PRO A 192 7.68 11.93 -33.11
C PRO A 192 7.18 12.12 -34.53
N ALA A 193 7.40 11.15 -35.41
CA ALA A 193 6.91 11.26 -36.76
C ALA A 193 5.43 11.69 -36.66
N PRO A 194 4.94 12.70 -37.42
CA PRO A 194 3.51 12.76 -37.64
C PRO A 194 3.15 11.34 -38.07
N PRO A 195 2.13 10.71 -37.45
CA PRO A 195 1.81 9.35 -37.81
C PRO A 195 1.80 9.32 -39.34
N PRO A 196 2.48 8.35 -39.97
CA PRO A 196 2.23 8.12 -41.38
C PRO A 196 0.70 8.09 -41.58
N GLU A 197 0.20 8.25 -42.81
CA GLU A 197 -1.12 7.69 -43.08
C GLU A 197 -1.01 6.16 -42.91
N GLU A 198 -0.89 5.69 -41.67
CA GLU A 198 -0.96 4.31 -41.29
C GLU A 198 -2.42 3.93 -41.46
N GLU A 199 -2.64 2.80 -42.12
CA GLU A 199 -3.96 2.21 -42.17
C GLU A 199 -4.44 2.01 -40.73
N SER A 200 -5.65 2.48 -40.47
CA SER A 200 -6.30 2.29 -39.17
C SER A 200 -6.31 0.80 -38.84
N GLN A 201 -5.96 0.44 -37.60
CA GLN A 201 -6.01 -0.94 -37.11
C GLN A 201 -7.11 -1.09 -36.07
N ASN A 202 -7.70 -2.28 -35.97
CA ASN A 202 -8.59 -2.63 -34.88
C ASN A 202 -7.76 -2.93 -33.62
N ILE A 203 -7.65 -1.95 -32.72
CA ILE A 203 -6.90 -2.07 -31.47
C ILE A 203 -7.68 -2.80 -30.36
N ALA A 204 -8.94 -3.16 -30.59
CA ALA A 204 -9.70 -3.98 -29.63
C ALA A 204 -9.40 -5.48 -29.79
N LEU A 205 -8.94 -5.92 -30.97
CA LEU A 205 -8.79 -7.34 -31.29
C LEU A 205 -7.90 -8.08 -30.27
N GLY A 206 -8.43 -9.12 -29.63
CA GLY A 206 -7.76 -9.93 -28.62
C GLY A 206 -7.55 -9.26 -27.26
N LYS A 207 -8.03 -8.03 -27.05
CA LYS A 207 -7.84 -7.29 -25.81
C LYS A 207 -9.02 -7.49 -24.85
N ILE A 208 -8.73 -7.96 -23.64
CA ILE A 208 -9.75 -8.07 -22.59
C ILE A 208 -10.01 -6.68 -21.99
N PRO A 209 -11.26 -6.17 -22.00
CA PRO A 209 -11.57 -4.90 -21.36
C PRO A 209 -11.67 -5.04 -19.83
N TYR A 210 -11.33 -3.97 -19.11
CA TYR A 210 -11.69 -3.83 -17.71
C TYR A 210 -13.22 -3.76 -17.58
N VAL A 211 -13.77 -4.38 -16.53
CA VAL A 211 -15.22 -4.46 -16.32
C VAL A 211 -15.58 -3.96 -14.93
N ARG A 212 -16.41 -2.92 -14.86
CA ARG A 212 -17.00 -2.50 -13.59
C ARG A 212 -18.25 -3.30 -13.28
N GLY A 213 -18.12 -4.20 -12.31
CA GLY A 213 -19.20 -5.02 -11.80
C GLY A 213 -18.78 -6.47 -11.67
N LEU A 214 -19.72 -7.38 -11.92
CA LEU A 214 -19.48 -8.81 -11.94
C LEU A 214 -18.76 -9.19 -13.25
N THR A 215 -17.73 -10.02 -13.13
CA THR A 215 -16.96 -10.54 -14.26
C THR A 215 -17.90 -11.11 -15.33
N PRO A 216 -17.78 -10.71 -16.61
CA PRO A 216 -18.60 -11.27 -17.67
C PRO A 216 -18.33 -12.75 -17.90
N THR A 217 -19.37 -13.47 -18.29
CA THR A 217 -19.20 -14.83 -18.84
C THR A 217 -18.71 -14.71 -20.27
N ASN A 218 -17.70 -15.49 -20.67
CA ASN A 218 -17.17 -15.53 -22.04
C ASN A 218 -16.65 -14.16 -22.54
N ILE A 219 -15.85 -13.48 -21.71
CA ILE A 219 -15.39 -12.10 -21.98
C ILE A 219 -14.56 -11.97 -23.27
N GLU A 220 -13.83 -13.01 -23.66
CA GLU A 220 -12.97 -13.00 -24.86
C GLU A 220 -13.77 -12.77 -26.15
N ALA A 221 -15.03 -13.20 -26.19
CA ALA A 221 -15.91 -13.04 -27.34
C ALA A 221 -16.23 -11.56 -27.66
N ILE A 222 -15.95 -10.61 -26.76
CA ILE A 222 -16.09 -9.18 -27.08
C ILE A 222 -15.11 -8.76 -28.18
N THR A 223 -14.02 -9.50 -28.37
CA THR A 223 -12.86 -9.08 -29.15
C THR A 223 -12.24 -10.20 -29.98
N ASP A 224 -12.99 -11.26 -30.26
CA ASP A 224 -12.47 -12.42 -31.00
C ASP A 224 -12.53 -12.23 -32.53
N GLY A 225 -13.12 -11.12 -32.98
CA GLY A 225 -13.23 -10.75 -34.39
C GLY A 225 -14.45 -11.39 -35.09
N ASN A 226 -15.35 -12.04 -34.37
CA ASN A 226 -16.52 -12.72 -34.92
C ASN A 226 -17.81 -12.07 -34.42
N VAL A 227 -18.67 -11.68 -35.36
CA VAL A 227 -20.04 -11.24 -35.03
C VAL A 227 -20.95 -12.46 -35.03
N ASP A 228 -21.09 -13.10 -33.87
CA ASP A 228 -21.91 -14.30 -33.69
C ASP A 228 -22.75 -14.30 -32.41
N ASP A 229 -23.41 -15.45 -32.12
CA ASP A 229 -24.27 -15.63 -30.95
C ASP A 229 -23.51 -16.11 -29.70
N ASN A 230 -22.18 -16.17 -29.73
CA ASN A 230 -21.33 -16.53 -28.60
C ASN A 230 -21.12 -15.31 -27.67
N TYR A 231 -22.21 -14.71 -27.20
CA TYR A 231 -22.14 -13.43 -26.49
C TYR A 231 -21.28 -13.50 -25.22
N ALA A 232 -20.50 -12.46 -24.99
CA ALA A 232 -20.03 -12.09 -23.66
C ALA A 232 -21.18 -11.49 -22.86
N VAL A 233 -21.46 -12.04 -21.68
CA VAL A 233 -22.59 -11.64 -20.84
C VAL A 233 -22.07 -10.86 -19.65
N HIS A 234 -22.32 -9.55 -19.61
CA HIS A 234 -22.03 -8.73 -18.45
C HIS A 234 -22.94 -9.15 -17.29
N ASN A 235 -22.38 -9.81 -16.28
CA ASN A 235 -23.17 -10.51 -15.26
C ASN A 235 -23.91 -9.56 -14.30
N SER A 236 -23.53 -8.29 -14.22
CA SER A 236 -24.34 -7.26 -13.54
C SER A 236 -25.44 -6.71 -14.44
N THR A 237 -26.57 -6.35 -13.83
CA THR A 237 -27.68 -5.63 -14.48
C THR A 237 -27.59 -4.13 -14.20
N GLY A 238 -28.41 -3.33 -14.90
CA GLY A 238 -28.42 -1.88 -14.74
C GLY A 238 -27.51 -1.15 -15.72
N GLU A 239 -27.24 0.12 -15.41
CA GLU A 239 -26.24 0.90 -16.14
C GLU A 239 -24.86 0.45 -15.68
N ARG A 240 -24.19 -0.30 -16.57
CA ARG A 240 -22.88 -0.90 -16.34
C ARG A 240 -21.95 -0.54 -17.46
N TRP A 241 -20.65 -0.67 -17.20
CA TRP A 241 -19.68 -0.31 -18.20
C TRP A 241 -18.48 -1.24 -18.22
N LEU A 242 -17.95 -1.40 -19.43
CA LEU A 242 -16.64 -1.97 -19.70
C LEU A 242 -15.77 -0.91 -20.38
N GLN A 243 -14.46 -1.05 -20.25
CA GLN A 243 -13.49 -0.08 -20.74
C GLN A 243 -12.29 -0.78 -21.35
N PHE A 244 -11.94 -0.40 -22.57
CA PHE A 244 -10.67 -0.75 -23.18
C PHE A 244 -9.61 0.25 -22.73
N GLU A 245 -8.48 -0.24 -22.25
CA GLU A 245 -7.43 0.57 -21.61
C GLU A 245 -6.09 0.35 -22.30
N TYR A 246 -5.54 1.39 -22.88
CA TYR A 246 -4.31 1.30 -23.67
C TYR A 246 -3.17 2.06 -23.01
N ARG A 247 -1.96 1.52 -23.14
CA ARG A 247 -0.73 2.19 -22.75
C ARG A 247 -0.44 3.38 -23.69
N ASN A 248 -0.61 3.16 -25.00
CA ASN A 248 -0.39 4.21 -25.99
C ASN A 248 -1.64 5.09 -26.18
N ASN A 249 -1.40 6.35 -26.54
CA ASN A 249 -2.46 7.23 -27.03
C ASN A 249 -2.73 6.96 -28.51
N TYR A 250 -4.02 6.84 -28.86
CA TYR A 250 -4.48 6.60 -30.22
C TYR A 250 -5.41 7.71 -30.69
N GLN A 251 -5.45 7.90 -32.01
CA GLN A 251 -6.45 8.70 -32.69
C GLN A 251 -7.56 7.77 -33.19
N MET A 252 -8.66 7.72 -32.46
CA MET A 252 -9.82 6.90 -32.78
C MET A 252 -10.52 7.48 -34.01
N LYS A 253 -10.76 6.65 -35.03
CA LYS A 253 -11.44 7.04 -36.27
C LYS A 253 -12.84 6.45 -36.39
N GLU A 254 -12.99 5.20 -35.97
CA GLU A 254 -14.26 4.49 -36.04
C GLU A 254 -14.38 3.51 -34.89
N ILE A 255 -15.56 3.44 -34.28
CA ILE A 255 -15.87 2.46 -33.24
C ILE A 255 -17.08 1.67 -33.70
N ARG A 256 -16.97 0.34 -33.68
CA ARG A 256 -18.09 -0.56 -33.99
C ARG A 256 -18.39 -1.45 -32.80
N PHE A 257 -19.66 -1.75 -32.60
CA PHE A 257 -20.05 -2.73 -31.59
C PHE A 257 -21.33 -3.44 -32.01
N LYS A 258 -21.46 -4.69 -31.56
CA LYS A 258 -22.69 -5.47 -31.68
C LYS A 258 -23.12 -5.91 -30.29
N LEU A 259 -24.33 -5.52 -29.90
CA LEU A 259 -25.02 -6.10 -28.75
C LEU A 259 -26.00 -7.19 -29.20
N GLU A 260 -26.52 -7.97 -28.26
CA GLU A 260 -27.69 -8.84 -28.52
C GLU A 260 -28.85 -7.98 -29.06
N GLU A 261 -29.53 -8.48 -30.10
CA GLU A 261 -30.67 -7.78 -30.71
C GLU A 261 -31.75 -7.45 -29.68
N GLY A 262 -32.28 -6.23 -29.77
CA GLY A 262 -33.33 -5.77 -28.85
C GLY A 262 -33.21 -4.30 -28.49
N THR A 263 -34.05 -3.88 -27.56
CA THR A 263 -34.13 -2.49 -27.10
C THR A 263 -33.31 -2.29 -25.84
N TYR A 264 -32.56 -1.18 -25.80
CA TYR A 264 -31.72 -0.73 -24.71
C TYR A 264 -32.20 0.63 -24.20
N GLN A 265 -32.35 0.78 -22.88
CA GLN A 265 -32.72 2.03 -22.24
C GLN A 265 -31.70 3.13 -22.51
N SER A 266 -30.40 2.81 -22.40
CA SER A 266 -29.31 3.72 -22.74
C SER A 266 -28.11 2.97 -23.30
N VAL A 267 -27.46 3.59 -24.29
CA VAL A 267 -26.14 3.20 -24.78
C VAL A 267 -25.31 4.47 -24.91
N LYS A 268 -24.12 4.45 -24.33
CA LYS A 268 -23.15 5.53 -24.40
C LYS A 268 -21.77 4.96 -24.67
N VAL A 269 -21.06 5.55 -25.63
CA VAL A 269 -19.64 5.27 -25.89
C VAL A 269 -18.87 6.57 -25.70
N SER A 270 -17.79 6.51 -24.94
CA SER A 270 -16.90 7.65 -24.73
C SER A 270 -15.44 7.28 -24.91
N VAL A 271 -14.66 8.27 -25.33
CA VAL A 271 -13.20 8.20 -25.47
C VAL A 271 -12.57 9.15 -24.46
N SER A 272 -11.56 8.70 -23.72
CA SER A 272 -10.92 9.48 -22.66
C SER A 272 -9.39 9.34 -22.70
N SER A 273 -8.71 10.31 -22.11
CA SER A 273 -7.28 10.25 -21.76
C SER A 273 -7.05 9.92 -20.28
N SER A 274 -8.12 9.80 -19.50
CA SER A 274 -8.11 9.41 -18.09
C SER A 274 -8.94 8.12 -17.88
N PRO A 275 -8.46 7.18 -17.05
CA PRO A 275 -9.15 5.91 -16.82
C PRO A 275 -10.46 6.08 -16.04
N THR A 276 -10.60 7.14 -15.25
CA THR A 276 -11.74 7.35 -14.34
C THR A 276 -12.76 8.34 -14.89
N ASN A 277 -12.32 9.39 -15.59
CA ASN A 277 -13.21 10.40 -16.18
C ASN A 277 -14.12 9.80 -17.28
N GLY A 278 -15.34 10.32 -17.40
CA GLY A 278 -16.28 9.96 -18.45
C GLY A 278 -15.82 10.29 -19.87
N GLY A 279 -14.86 11.22 -20.03
CA GLY A 279 -14.25 11.57 -21.32
C GLY A 279 -15.21 12.24 -22.32
N GLN A 280 -14.76 12.34 -23.58
CA GLN A 280 -15.58 12.83 -24.68
C GLN A 280 -16.60 11.75 -25.08
N THR A 281 -17.89 12.07 -24.95
CA THR A 281 -18.96 11.20 -25.46
C THR A 281 -19.00 11.28 -26.98
N VAL A 282 -18.82 10.15 -27.65
CA VAL A 282 -18.82 10.03 -29.12
C VAL A 282 -20.10 9.38 -29.66
N PHE A 283 -20.83 8.68 -28.80
CA PHE A 283 -22.15 8.14 -29.12
C PHE A 283 -23.01 8.11 -27.86
N GLN A 284 -24.25 8.57 -27.96
CA GLN A 284 -25.22 8.45 -26.88
C GLN A 284 -26.63 8.36 -27.44
N GLN A 285 -27.36 7.32 -27.03
CA GLN A 285 -28.76 7.11 -27.40
C GLN A 285 -29.57 6.67 -26.19
N LYS A 286 -30.86 7.00 -26.20
CA LYS A 286 -31.86 6.53 -25.23
C LYS A 286 -32.97 5.79 -25.96
N ASN A 287 -33.48 4.71 -25.37
CA ASN A 287 -34.48 3.84 -25.99
C ASN A 287 -34.06 3.38 -27.40
N TRP A 288 -32.81 2.94 -27.51
CA TRP A 288 -32.18 2.55 -28.76
C TRP A 288 -32.42 1.08 -29.07
N THR A 289 -32.46 0.71 -30.34
CA THR A 289 -32.66 -0.69 -30.76
C THR A 289 -31.47 -1.18 -31.57
N GLN A 290 -30.83 -2.24 -31.09
CA GLN A 290 -29.80 -2.97 -31.81
C GLN A 290 -30.45 -3.91 -32.84
N GLY A 291 -30.15 -3.71 -34.12
CA GLY A 291 -30.57 -4.60 -35.22
C GLY A 291 -29.53 -5.67 -35.53
N ALA A 292 -29.69 -6.35 -36.68
CA ALA A 292 -28.84 -7.46 -37.12
C ALA A 292 -27.38 -7.07 -37.41
N ASP A 293 -27.14 -5.85 -37.86
CA ASP A 293 -25.79 -5.37 -38.19
C ASP A 293 -25.08 -4.75 -36.99
N MET A 294 -23.75 -4.64 -37.03
CA MET A 294 -22.99 -3.86 -36.04
C MET A 294 -23.41 -2.38 -36.08
N GLN A 295 -23.49 -1.75 -34.91
CA GLN A 295 -23.57 -0.30 -34.83
C GLN A 295 -22.19 0.28 -35.14
N THR A 296 -22.11 1.16 -36.14
CA THR A 296 -20.88 1.87 -36.51
C THR A 296 -20.97 3.33 -36.07
N ILE A 297 -19.92 3.83 -35.43
CA ILE A 297 -19.72 5.23 -35.03
C ILE A 297 -18.51 5.75 -35.80
N THR A 298 -18.75 6.46 -36.91
CA THR A 298 -17.68 7.14 -37.66
C THR A 298 -17.41 8.50 -37.03
N LEU A 299 -16.14 8.79 -36.72
CA LEU A 299 -15.72 10.05 -36.09
C LEU A 299 -15.24 11.01 -37.19
N ASP A 300 -16.05 12.03 -37.48
CA ASP A 300 -15.75 13.05 -38.51
C ASP A 300 -14.41 13.76 -38.28
N GLN A 301 -13.98 13.84 -37.02
CA GLN A 301 -12.64 14.24 -36.60
C GLN A 301 -12.10 13.16 -35.65
N PRO A 302 -10.85 12.69 -35.83
CA PRO A 302 -10.28 11.71 -34.93
C PRO A 302 -10.28 12.21 -33.48
N VAL A 303 -10.74 11.36 -32.56
CA VAL A 303 -10.73 11.67 -31.13
C VAL A 303 -9.50 11.02 -30.53
N THR A 304 -8.66 11.82 -29.86
CA THR A 304 -7.45 11.30 -29.21
C THR A 304 -7.82 10.78 -27.83
N GLY A 305 -7.30 9.59 -27.49
CA GLY A 305 -7.42 9.02 -26.16
C GLY A 305 -6.77 7.65 -26.08
N ARG A 306 -6.80 7.07 -24.89
CA ARG A 306 -6.31 5.71 -24.60
C ARG A 306 -7.34 4.87 -23.84
N TYR A 307 -8.53 5.42 -23.62
CA TYR A 307 -9.65 4.71 -23.00
C TYR A 307 -10.88 4.77 -23.89
N VAL A 308 -11.52 3.63 -24.11
CA VAL A 308 -12.83 3.57 -24.78
C VAL A 308 -13.81 2.86 -23.88
N ARG A 309 -14.78 3.61 -23.35
CA ARG A 309 -15.77 3.12 -22.38
C ARG A 309 -17.12 2.91 -23.04
N PHE A 310 -17.68 1.72 -22.86
CA PHE A 310 -19.05 1.39 -23.24
C PHE A 310 -19.91 1.36 -21.99
N THR A 311 -20.82 2.31 -21.84
CA THR A 311 -21.82 2.34 -20.76
C THR A 311 -23.17 1.96 -21.32
N VAL A 312 -23.70 0.81 -20.92
CA VAL A 312 -24.91 0.21 -21.51
C VAL A 312 -25.89 -0.19 -20.42
N ASN A 313 -27.16 0.12 -20.64
CA ASN A 313 -28.28 -0.35 -19.84
C ASN A 313 -29.36 -0.93 -20.75
N LYS A 314 -29.60 -2.24 -20.65
CA LYS A 314 -30.68 -2.91 -21.40
C LYS A 314 -32.05 -2.49 -20.87
N ASP A 315 -32.39 -2.87 -19.64
CA ASP A 315 -33.70 -2.56 -19.04
C ASP A 315 -33.70 -2.50 -17.49
N ASN A 316 -32.54 -2.26 -16.88
CA ASN A 316 -32.21 -2.38 -15.44
C ASN A 316 -32.17 -3.78 -14.86
N ASN A 317 -32.83 -4.77 -15.47
CA ASN A 317 -33.01 -6.10 -14.88
C ASN A 317 -32.38 -7.22 -15.71
N SER A 318 -32.05 -6.94 -16.96
CA SER A 318 -31.41 -7.86 -17.89
C SER A 318 -29.92 -7.52 -18.02
N PRO A 319 -29.04 -8.53 -18.10
CA PRO A 319 -27.63 -8.32 -18.40
C PRO A 319 -27.45 -7.78 -19.83
N THR A 320 -26.39 -7.00 -20.01
CA THR A 320 -25.95 -6.58 -21.35
C THR A 320 -25.13 -7.70 -21.97
N LYS A 321 -25.40 -8.01 -23.23
CA LYS A 321 -24.69 -9.03 -23.99
C LYS A 321 -23.98 -8.41 -25.19
N TYR A 322 -22.67 -8.60 -25.26
CA TYR A 322 -21.80 -8.12 -26.33
C TYR A 322 -21.43 -9.28 -27.23
N SER A 323 -21.53 -9.08 -28.54
CA SER A 323 -21.13 -10.05 -29.56
C SER A 323 -19.75 -9.71 -30.10
N GLU A 324 -19.44 -8.43 -30.33
CA GLU A 324 -18.13 -7.97 -30.80
C GLU A 324 -17.98 -6.46 -30.59
N VAL A 325 -16.77 -5.98 -30.38
CA VAL A 325 -16.36 -4.57 -30.35
C VAL A 325 -15.10 -4.38 -31.19
N GLU A 326 -15.18 -3.48 -32.17
CA GLU A 326 -14.02 -3.05 -32.95
C GLU A 326 -13.70 -1.58 -32.64
N ILE A 327 -12.43 -1.27 -32.37
CA ILE A 327 -11.95 0.11 -32.19
C ILE A 327 -10.89 0.36 -33.24
N TRP A 328 -11.25 1.10 -34.28
CA TRP A 328 -10.37 1.42 -35.40
C TRP A 328 -9.64 2.74 -35.14
N ALA A 329 -8.33 2.67 -34.97
CA ALA A 329 -7.51 3.82 -34.62
C ALA A 329 -6.15 3.87 -35.34
N THR A 330 -5.57 5.07 -35.38
CA THR A 330 -4.17 5.30 -35.79
C THR A 330 -3.31 5.68 -34.59
N GLY A 331 -2.11 5.11 -34.47
CA GLY A 331 -1.17 5.37 -33.38
C GLY A 331 0.26 5.54 -33.89
N LYS A 332 1.19 5.96 -33.03
CA LYS A 332 2.64 5.96 -33.35
C LYS A 332 3.28 4.59 -33.18
N SER A 333 2.66 3.76 -32.34
CA SER A 333 3.00 2.38 -32.04
C SER A 333 1.70 1.66 -31.70
N TYR A 334 1.63 0.38 -32.08
CA TYR A 334 0.56 -0.55 -31.67
C TYR A 334 1.07 -1.58 -30.66
N ASP A 335 2.32 -1.42 -30.23
CA ASP A 335 2.92 -2.27 -29.22
C ASP A 335 2.37 -1.88 -27.84
N GLU A 336 1.43 -2.68 -27.36
CA GLU A 336 0.82 -2.60 -26.03
C GLU A 336 1.51 -3.55 -25.03
N SER A 337 2.67 -4.11 -25.38
CA SER A 337 3.42 -4.95 -24.45
C SER A 337 3.87 -4.16 -23.22
N LYS A 338 3.85 -4.83 -22.08
CA LYS A 338 4.40 -4.29 -20.85
C LYS A 338 5.92 -4.32 -20.92
N PRO A 339 6.62 -3.33 -20.32
CA PRO A 339 8.04 -3.45 -20.10
C PRO A 339 8.35 -4.73 -19.33
N GLU A 340 9.45 -5.40 -19.67
CA GLU A 340 9.96 -6.47 -18.82
C GLU A 340 10.32 -5.90 -17.45
N TYR A 341 10.00 -6.67 -16.40
CA TYR A 341 10.40 -6.35 -15.04
C TYR A 341 11.93 -6.32 -14.94
N VAL A 342 12.46 -5.24 -14.37
CA VAL A 342 13.88 -5.12 -14.01
C VAL A 342 13.94 -4.78 -12.53
N ALA A 343 14.54 -5.66 -11.73
CA ALA A 343 14.70 -5.42 -10.30
C ALA A 343 15.46 -4.11 -10.04
N PRO A 344 15.10 -3.35 -8.98
CA PRO A 344 15.79 -2.12 -8.64
C PRO A 344 17.26 -2.41 -8.26
N ASP A 345 18.15 -1.44 -8.53
CA ASP A 345 19.53 -1.50 -8.06
C ASP A 345 19.54 -1.38 -6.53
N SER A 346 19.94 -2.46 -5.87
CA SER A 346 19.84 -2.61 -4.42
C SER A 346 21.09 -3.26 -3.87
N LYS A 347 21.52 -2.83 -2.68
CA LYS A 347 22.56 -3.53 -1.91
C LYS A 347 22.06 -4.87 -1.35
N TYR A 348 20.74 -5.05 -1.27
CA TYR A 348 20.11 -6.30 -0.84
C TYR A 348 19.85 -7.16 -2.08
N ASP A 349 20.92 -7.79 -2.55
CA ASP A 349 20.96 -8.55 -3.80
C ASP A 349 21.02 -10.08 -3.58
N THR A 350 21.11 -10.52 -2.32
CA THR A 350 21.21 -11.93 -1.96
C THR A 350 19.85 -12.46 -1.54
N LEU A 351 19.28 -13.40 -2.31
CA LEU A 351 18.02 -14.07 -1.98
C LEU A 351 18.20 -14.92 -0.72
N VAL A 352 17.42 -14.67 0.34
CA VAL A 352 17.53 -15.39 1.63
C VAL A 352 16.30 -16.23 1.95
N TRP A 353 15.15 -15.93 1.34
CA TRP A 353 13.90 -16.68 1.52
C TRP A 353 12.98 -16.43 0.33
N ALA A 354 12.25 -17.46 -0.08
CA ALA A 354 11.26 -17.38 -1.13
C ALA A 354 10.15 -18.42 -0.97
N ASP A 355 9.02 -18.15 -1.60
CA ASP A 355 8.01 -19.14 -1.95
C ASP A 355 7.51 -18.85 -3.38
N GLU A 356 7.71 -19.80 -4.29
CA GLU A 356 7.29 -19.74 -5.70
C GLU A 356 5.91 -20.37 -5.91
N PHE A 357 5.29 -20.93 -4.86
CA PHE A 357 3.96 -21.51 -4.90
C PHE A 357 3.76 -22.63 -5.95
N ASP A 358 4.83 -23.31 -6.35
CA ASP A 358 4.83 -24.39 -7.35
C ASP A 358 4.28 -25.74 -6.86
N GLY A 359 4.11 -25.89 -5.54
CA GLY A 359 3.58 -27.10 -4.92
C GLY A 359 2.12 -27.42 -5.30
N ASP A 360 1.58 -28.48 -4.71
CA ASP A 360 0.16 -28.84 -4.82
C ASP A 360 -0.69 -28.24 -3.69
N SER A 361 -0.04 -27.68 -2.66
CA SER A 361 -0.65 -27.12 -1.46
C SER A 361 0.27 -26.07 -0.84
N ILE A 362 -0.29 -25.23 0.04
CA ILE A 362 0.49 -24.25 0.82
C ILE A 362 1.55 -24.96 1.66
N ASP A 363 2.78 -24.46 1.63
CA ASP A 363 3.85 -24.91 2.51
C ASP A 363 3.64 -24.34 3.92
N GLU A 364 3.00 -25.11 4.79
CA GLU A 364 2.80 -24.74 6.19
C GLU A 364 4.07 -24.79 7.04
N THR A 365 5.24 -25.11 6.47
CA THR A 365 6.54 -24.84 7.14
C THR A 365 6.98 -23.38 6.94
N ARG A 366 6.46 -22.71 5.89
CA ARG A 366 6.71 -21.30 5.55
C ARG A 366 5.58 -20.38 6.03
N TRP A 367 4.33 -20.83 5.95
CA TRP A 367 3.14 -19.99 6.17
C TRP A 367 2.19 -20.52 7.24
N ASN A 368 1.68 -19.66 8.10
CA ASN A 368 0.48 -19.93 8.88
C ASN A 368 -0.75 -19.49 8.10
N ILE A 369 -1.75 -20.35 8.04
CA ILE A 369 -3.06 -20.00 7.47
C ILE A 369 -3.99 -19.62 8.63
N ILE A 370 -4.61 -18.44 8.57
CA ILE A 370 -5.52 -17.98 9.61
C ILE A 370 -6.89 -18.63 9.43
N ASP A 371 -7.34 -19.35 10.46
CA ASP A 371 -8.57 -20.16 10.41
C ASP A 371 -9.56 -19.75 11.51
N GLY A 372 -10.78 -19.36 11.10
CA GLY A 372 -11.88 -19.00 11.99
C GLY A 372 -11.86 -17.56 12.54
N MET A 373 -10.84 -16.74 12.25
CA MET A 373 -10.78 -15.37 12.76
C MET A 373 -11.72 -14.44 11.97
N ALA A 374 -12.60 -13.72 12.66
CA ALA A 374 -13.42 -12.70 12.03
C ALA A 374 -12.64 -11.38 11.89
N ASN A 375 -12.61 -10.83 10.69
CA ASN A 375 -12.08 -9.51 10.40
C ASN A 375 -13.04 -8.78 9.46
N HIS A 376 -13.40 -7.54 9.81
CA HIS A 376 -14.38 -6.75 9.05
C HIS A 376 -15.69 -7.52 8.74
N ALA A 377 -16.09 -7.60 7.46
CA ALA A 377 -17.29 -8.31 7.03
C ALA A 377 -17.03 -9.79 6.66
N ALA A 378 -15.85 -10.32 6.98
CA ALA A 378 -15.44 -11.68 6.65
C ALA A 378 -14.96 -12.53 7.86
N ILE A 379 -14.91 -13.84 7.64
CA ILE A 379 -14.16 -14.80 8.45
C ILE A 379 -13.00 -15.34 7.61
N TYR A 380 -11.77 -15.18 8.10
CA TYR A 380 -10.61 -15.86 7.53
C TYR A 380 -10.71 -17.35 7.77
N ASN A 381 -10.43 -18.13 6.74
CA ASN A 381 -10.55 -19.57 6.79
C ASN A 381 -9.53 -20.24 5.87
N ARG A 382 -9.12 -21.45 6.23
CA ARG A 382 -8.15 -22.22 5.47
C ARG A 382 -8.59 -22.51 4.04
N ASP A 383 -9.86 -22.82 3.82
CA ASP A 383 -10.36 -23.26 2.51
C ASP A 383 -10.44 -22.11 1.49
N ALA A 384 -10.25 -20.85 1.92
CA ALA A 384 -10.09 -19.71 1.04
C ALA A 384 -8.64 -19.50 0.57
N VAL A 385 -7.71 -20.38 0.95
CA VAL A 385 -6.31 -20.33 0.53
C VAL A 385 -5.96 -21.63 -0.20
N SER A 386 -5.49 -21.52 -1.44
CA SER A 386 -5.15 -22.70 -2.25
C SER A 386 -4.07 -22.41 -3.28
N ILE A 387 -3.48 -23.46 -3.84
CA ILE A 387 -2.65 -23.34 -5.04
C ILE A 387 -3.53 -23.63 -6.27
N VAL A 388 -3.56 -22.70 -7.22
CA VAL A 388 -4.27 -22.82 -8.50
C VAL A 388 -3.26 -22.93 -9.63
N LYS A 389 -3.55 -23.78 -10.62
CA LYS A 389 -2.69 -23.99 -11.79
C LYS A 389 -3.33 -23.37 -13.03
N ASP A 390 -2.54 -22.66 -13.83
CA ASP A 390 -2.94 -22.12 -15.14
C ASP A 390 -1.89 -22.48 -16.19
N GLY A 391 -2.16 -23.53 -16.98
CA GLY A 391 -1.17 -24.09 -17.88
C GLY A 391 0.00 -24.73 -17.13
N GLU A 392 1.21 -24.20 -17.34
CA GLU A 392 2.43 -24.62 -16.62
C GLU A 392 2.69 -23.77 -15.38
N GLU A 393 1.97 -22.65 -15.22
CA GLU A 393 2.12 -21.72 -14.10
C GLU A 393 1.32 -22.14 -12.86
N SER A 394 1.77 -21.67 -11.70
CA SER A 394 1.16 -21.94 -10.40
C SER A 394 1.03 -20.66 -9.60
N TYR A 395 -0.10 -20.47 -8.93
CA TYR A 395 -0.33 -19.28 -8.11
C TYR A 395 -0.93 -19.68 -6.76
N LEU A 396 -0.51 -18.99 -5.71
CA LEU A 396 -1.32 -18.86 -4.51
C LEU A 396 -2.59 -18.07 -4.86
N ALA A 397 -3.75 -18.62 -4.53
CA ALA A 397 -5.05 -17.95 -4.60
C ALA A 397 -5.61 -17.71 -3.20
N ILE A 398 -5.88 -16.44 -2.90
CA ILE A 398 -6.61 -16.00 -1.70
C ILE A 398 -8.02 -15.58 -2.15
N ASN A 399 -8.97 -16.45 -1.88
CA ASN A 399 -10.36 -16.31 -2.29
C ASN A 399 -11.15 -15.40 -1.35
N SER A 400 -12.08 -14.62 -1.90
CA SER A 400 -13.13 -13.93 -1.17
C SER A 400 -14.49 -14.38 -1.67
N LYS A 401 -15.33 -14.89 -0.76
CA LYS A 401 -16.60 -15.53 -1.11
C LYS A 401 -17.75 -15.12 -0.22
N ASN A 402 -18.89 -14.80 -0.84
CA ASN A 402 -20.10 -14.45 -0.11
C ASN A 402 -20.98 -15.68 0.17
N TYR A 403 -21.64 -15.65 1.33
CA TYR A 403 -22.64 -16.63 1.75
C TYR A 403 -23.98 -15.94 1.95
N GLU A 404 -25.07 -16.69 1.83
CA GLU A 404 -26.43 -16.11 1.91
C GLU A 404 -26.79 -15.55 3.29
N SER A 405 -26.04 -15.89 4.35
CA SER A 405 -26.22 -15.33 5.70
C SER A 405 -25.01 -15.58 6.59
N THR A 406 -24.88 -14.83 7.67
CA THR A 406 -23.86 -15.06 8.72
C THR A 406 -23.93 -16.48 9.28
N LYS A 407 -25.14 -17.04 9.43
CA LYS A 407 -25.28 -18.43 9.87
C LYS A 407 -24.72 -19.42 8.84
N ALA A 408 -25.02 -19.23 7.56
CA ALA A 408 -24.51 -20.09 6.50
C ALA A 408 -22.98 -20.01 6.39
N LEU A 409 -22.42 -18.82 6.58
CA LEU A 409 -20.98 -18.60 6.68
C LEU A 409 -20.37 -19.41 7.84
N ILE A 410 -20.85 -19.20 9.08
CA ILE A 410 -20.33 -19.90 10.27
C ILE A 410 -20.48 -21.42 10.13
N ASP A 411 -21.62 -21.90 9.61
CA ASP A 411 -21.85 -23.33 9.39
C ASP A 411 -20.88 -23.90 8.34
N ALA A 412 -20.37 -23.08 7.41
CA ALA A 412 -19.46 -23.50 6.34
C ALA A 412 -17.98 -23.45 6.73
N VAL A 413 -17.53 -22.36 7.36
CA VAL A 413 -16.09 -22.11 7.61
C VAL A 413 -15.69 -22.11 9.09
N GLY A 414 -16.67 -22.19 10.00
CA GLY A 414 -16.43 -22.05 11.44
C GLY A 414 -16.18 -20.60 11.86
N TRP A 415 -16.02 -20.40 13.16
CA TRP A 415 -15.69 -19.09 13.76
C TRP A 415 -15.03 -19.31 15.12
N ASP A 416 -13.80 -18.84 15.28
CA ASP A 416 -13.07 -18.81 16.55
C ASP A 416 -13.53 -17.58 17.34
N GLN A 417 -14.66 -17.71 18.03
CA GLN A 417 -15.27 -16.64 18.80
C GLN A 417 -14.29 -16.08 19.86
N TYR A 418 -14.21 -14.75 19.97
CA TYR A 418 -13.44 -14.06 20.98
C TYR A 418 -14.34 -13.55 22.10
N GLY A 419 -14.15 -14.05 23.32
CA GLY A 419 -14.96 -13.67 24.49
C GLY A 419 -16.47 -13.78 24.24
N SER A 420 -17.23 -12.73 24.56
CA SER A 420 -18.68 -12.67 24.29
C SER A 420 -19.05 -11.97 22.99
N GLN A 421 -18.11 -11.85 22.04
CA GLN A 421 -18.37 -11.18 20.76
C GLN A 421 -19.54 -11.85 20.04
N GLN A 422 -20.31 -11.06 19.27
CA GLN A 422 -21.29 -11.56 18.31
C GLN A 422 -20.98 -10.95 16.96
N LEU A 423 -20.95 -11.76 15.90
CA LEU A 423 -20.82 -11.23 14.55
C LEU A 423 -22.09 -10.48 14.16
N ALA A 424 -21.91 -9.31 13.57
CA ALA A 424 -23.04 -8.57 13.01
C ALA A 424 -23.69 -9.41 11.90
N SER A 425 -25.00 -9.31 11.74
CA SER A 425 -25.75 -10.07 10.72
C SER A 425 -25.37 -9.74 9.28
N LYS A 426 -24.55 -8.70 9.08
CA LYS A 426 -24.00 -8.27 7.79
C LYS A 426 -22.67 -8.96 7.43
N VAL A 427 -22.06 -9.67 8.38
CA VAL A 427 -20.85 -10.47 8.16
C VAL A 427 -21.28 -11.74 7.44
N THR A 428 -21.04 -11.80 6.14
CA THR A 428 -21.49 -12.92 5.28
C THR A 428 -20.40 -13.45 4.37
N TRP A 429 -19.17 -12.96 4.50
CA TRP A 429 -18.07 -13.34 3.63
C TRP A 429 -17.09 -14.28 4.33
N SER A 430 -16.45 -15.14 3.55
CA SER A 430 -15.21 -15.77 3.94
C SER A 430 -14.07 -15.17 3.14
N SER A 431 -12.87 -15.13 3.70
CA SER A 431 -11.67 -14.86 2.92
C SER A 431 -10.44 -15.58 3.48
N GLY A 432 -9.24 -15.28 2.99
CA GLY A 432 -8.00 -15.90 3.41
C GLY A 432 -6.96 -14.88 3.87
N ARG A 433 -6.11 -15.32 4.78
CA ARG A 433 -4.89 -14.64 5.23
C ARG A 433 -3.82 -15.69 5.47
N LEU A 434 -2.62 -15.45 4.95
CA LEU A 434 -1.42 -16.18 5.28
C LEU A 434 -0.40 -15.23 5.89
N GLU A 435 0.39 -15.73 6.83
CA GLU A 435 1.52 -14.99 7.37
C GLU A 435 2.67 -15.90 7.77
N SER A 436 3.89 -15.41 7.64
CA SER A 436 5.10 -16.15 7.98
C SER A 436 5.55 -15.95 9.44
N LYS A 437 4.71 -15.34 10.29
CA LYS A 437 4.97 -15.15 11.72
C LYS A 437 5.44 -16.46 12.37
N ASN A 438 6.49 -16.40 13.19
CA ASN A 438 7.07 -17.59 13.83
C ASN A 438 7.55 -18.68 12.84
N LYS A 439 7.74 -18.35 11.56
CA LYS A 439 8.32 -19.24 10.55
C LYS A 439 9.47 -18.57 9.84
N PHE A 440 9.25 -17.34 9.40
CA PHE A 440 10.26 -16.49 8.80
C PHE A 440 10.04 -15.04 9.22
N SER A 441 11.13 -14.35 9.56
CA SER A 441 11.13 -12.90 9.77
C SER A 441 12.52 -12.37 9.46
N PHE A 442 12.60 -11.13 9.00
CA PHE A 442 13.88 -10.51 8.65
C PHE A 442 13.88 -9.05 9.09
N GLN A 443 15.07 -8.55 9.43
CA GLN A 443 15.28 -7.16 9.80
C GLN A 443 16.12 -6.50 8.71
N PHE A 444 15.56 -5.45 8.11
CA PHE A 444 16.11 -4.74 6.96
C PHE A 444 16.29 -5.65 5.73
N GLY A 445 16.16 -5.08 4.54
CA GLY A 445 16.25 -5.85 3.31
C GLY A 445 15.26 -5.38 2.27
N ARG A 446 15.10 -6.20 1.22
CA ARG A 446 14.13 -5.99 0.15
C ARG A 446 13.17 -7.18 0.09
N MET A 447 11.86 -6.92 0.16
CA MET A 447 10.83 -7.90 -0.17
C MET A 447 10.20 -7.52 -1.50
N ALA A 448 10.04 -8.50 -2.38
CA ALA A 448 9.35 -8.36 -3.65
C ALA A 448 8.27 -9.44 -3.76
N VAL A 449 7.09 -9.05 -4.25
CA VAL A 449 5.94 -9.94 -4.41
C VAL A 449 5.32 -9.73 -5.78
N ARG A 450 5.30 -10.76 -6.61
CA ARG A 450 4.59 -10.72 -7.90
C ARG A 450 3.15 -11.18 -7.70
N ALA A 451 2.19 -10.28 -7.91
CA ALA A 451 0.79 -10.57 -7.61
C ALA A 451 -0.19 -9.83 -8.54
N LYS A 452 -1.40 -10.37 -8.66
CA LYS A 452 -2.54 -9.78 -9.37
C LYS A 452 -3.71 -9.62 -8.38
N PRO A 453 -3.97 -8.40 -7.86
CA PRO A 453 -5.05 -8.17 -6.90
C PRO A 453 -6.43 -8.42 -7.53
N ASN A 454 -7.39 -8.95 -6.77
CA ASN A 454 -8.80 -8.89 -7.17
C ASN A 454 -9.40 -7.51 -6.87
N ASP A 455 -10.40 -7.16 -7.65
CA ASP A 455 -11.12 -5.90 -7.57
C ASP A 455 -12.58 -6.12 -7.16
N SER A 456 -13.37 -5.04 -7.26
CA SER A 456 -14.79 -4.90 -6.92
C SER A 456 -15.04 -4.20 -5.58
N GLN A 457 -16.25 -3.64 -5.44
CA GLN A 457 -16.64 -2.79 -4.32
C GLN A 457 -16.48 -3.53 -2.99
N GLY A 458 -15.69 -3.00 -2.06
CA GLY A 458 -15.51 -3.57 -0.73
C GLY A 458 -14.52 -4.74 -0.65
N ILE A 459 -13.76 -5.03 -1.71
CA ILE A 459 -12.67 -6.02 -1.70
C ILE A 459 -11.34 -5.30 -1.49
N TRP A 460 -10.51 -5.80 -0.57
CA TRP A 460 -9.27 -5.15 -0.15
C TRP A 460 -8.10 -6.15 -0.02
N PRO A 461 -7.41 -6.47 -1.13
CA PRO A 461 -6.17 -7.25 -1.10
C PRO A 461 -5.04 -6.45 -0.48
N ALA A 462 -4.21 -7.13 0.31
CA ALA A 462 -3.06 -6.52 0.97
C ALA A 462 -1.82 -7.42 0.93
N ILE A 463 -0.67 -6.79 0.69
CA ILE A 463 0.68 -7.33 0.85
C ILE A 463 1.38 -6.42 1.84
N TRP A 464 1.69 -6.93 3.02
CA TRP A 464 2.18 -6.11 4.11
C TRP A 464 3.07 -6.90 5.05
N MET A 465 3.71 -6.21 5.98
CA MET A 465 4.58 -6.80 6.97
C MET A 465 4.28 -6.22 8.34
N LEU A 466 4.41 -7.06 9.37
CA LEU A 466 4.26 -6.67 10.77
C LEU A 466 5.48 -7.15 11.57
N CYS A 467 5.79 -6.48 12.68
CA CYS A 467 6.88 -6.92 13.55
C CYS A 467 6.60 -8.29 14.20
N GLN A 468 7.63 -9.14 14.24
CA GLN A 468 7.60 -10.50 14.81
C GLN A 468 7.17 -10.55 16.28
N ASP A 469 7.45 -9.49 17.03
CA ASP A 469 7.09 -9.33 18.44
C ASP A 469 5.70 -8.66 18.63
N GLU A 470 4.98 -8.38 17.54
CA GLU A 470 3.65 -7.75 17.47
C GLU A 470 3.42 -6.69 18.53
N THR A 471 4.23 -5.65 18.46
CA THR A 471 4.23 -4.59 19.45
C THR A 471 3.04 -3.64 19.34
N GLY A 472 2.07 -3.91 18.45
CA GLY A 472 0.98 -2.99 18.13
C GLY A 472 1.48 -1.70 17.47
N HIS A 473 2.70 -1.76 16.92
CA HIS A 473 3.37 -0.75 16.13
C HIS A 473 4.33 -1.45 15.15
N ASP A 474 4.81 -0.75 14.13
CA ASP A 474 5.70 -1.25 13.07
C ASP A 474 4.98 -2.10 12.02
N GLU A 475 4.45 -1.44 11.01
CA GLU A 475 3.66 -2.01 9.92
C GLU A 475 4.09 -1.34 8.60
N ILE A 476 4.45 -2.15 7.60
CA ILE A 476 4.82 -1.70 6.25
C ILE A 476 3.87 -2.33 5.26
N ASP A 477 3.05 -1.52 4.62
CA ASP A 477 2.10 -1.95 3.60
C ASP A 477 2.71 -1.73 2.22
N VAL A 478 3.11 -2.84 1.59
CA VAL A 478 3.74 -2.87 0.25
C VAL A 478 2.69 -2.77 -0.85
N LEU A 479 1.49 -3.26 -0.58
CA LEU A 479 0.29 -3.02 -1.37
C LEU A 479 -0.91 -3.00 -0.45
N GLU A 480 -1.68 -1.93 -0.48
CA GLU A 480 -3.10 -1.94 -0.14
C GLU A 480 -3.89 -1.57 -1.40
N TYR A 481 -4.84 -2.41 -1.77
CA TYR A 481 -5.62 -2.20 -2.99
C TYR A 481 -7.10 -2.09 -2.67
N LEU A 482 -7.73 -0.99 -3.06
CA LEU A 482 -9.17 -0.81 -2.89
C LEU A 482 -9.87 -1.24 -4.18
N GLY A 483 -10.60 -2.34 -4.16
CA GLY A 483 -11.16 -2.94 -5.37
C GLY A 483 -12.10 -2.03 -6.17
N GLN A 484 -12.72 -1.02 -5.57
CA GLN A 484 -13.49 0.01 -6.28
C GLN A 484 -12.67 1.14 -6.91
N ASP A 485 -11.40 1.30 -6.52
CA ASP A 485 -10.45 2.29 -7.02
C ASP A 485 -9.31 1.57 -7.76
N SER A 486 -9.67 0.84 -8.81
CA SER A 486 -8.83 -0.20 -9.39
C SER A 486 -7.55 0.30 -10.09
N TRP A 487 -7.39 1.61 -10.27
CA TRP A 487 -6.19 2.20 -10.88
C TRP A 487 -5.18 2.73 -9.86
N SER A 488 -5.51 2.68 -8.57
CA SER A 488 -4.66 3.15 -7.48
C SER A 488 -4.11 1.98 -6.68
N ALA A 489 -2.79 1.89 -6.54
CA ALA A 489 -2.11 0.97 -5.63
C ALA A 489 -1.47 1.77 -4.50
N TRP A 490 -1.82 1.46 -3.26
CA TRP A 490 -1.36 2.22 -2.10
C TRP A 490 -0.18 1.54 -1.42
N THR A 491 0.78 2.35 -0.99
CA THR A 491 1.89 1.92 -0.13
C THR A 491 1.93 2.81 1.09
N THR A 492 2.10 2.21 2.27
CA THR A 492 1.99 2.94 3.55
C THR A 492 3.04 2.45 4.54
N ASN A 493 3.67 3.40 5.23
CA ASN A 493 4.43 3.14 6.45
C ASN A 493 3.58 3.53 7.65
N HIS A 494 3.29 2.59 8.54
CA HIS A 494 2.63 2.80 9.82
C HIS A 494 3.62 2.71 10.99
N PHE A 495 3.69 3.77 11.78
CA PHE A 495 4.70 3.91 12.83
C PHE A 495 4.15 4.50 14.12
N GLY A 496 4.90 4.34 15.22
CA GLY A 496 4.47 4.76 16.55
C GLY A 496 3.42 3.83 17.17
N ILE A 497 3.17 4.00 18.46
CA ILE A 497 2.37 3.07 19.26
C ILE A 497 0.88 3.37 19.08
N LEU A 498 0.07 2.37 18.69
CA LEU A 498 -1.37 2.52 18.41
C LEU A 498 -2.11 3.34 19.48
N SER A 499 -1.84 3.05 20.76
CA SER A 499 -2.55 3.65 21.87
C SER A 499 -2.06 5.05 22.27
N TYR A 500 -0.97 5.55 21.67
CA TYR A 500 -0.26 6.74 22.12
C TYR A 500 0.01 7.76 21.00
N ASN A 501 0.79 7.38 19.97
CA ASN A 501 1.33 8.32 18.99
C ASN A 501 1.40 7.77 17.55
N LYS A 502 0.50 6.83 17.20
CA LYS A 502 0.41 6.27 15.84
C LYS A 502 0.43 7.36 14.77
N GLY A 503 1.23 7.14 13.75
CA GLY A 503 1.32 7.93 12.53
C GLY A 503 1.33 7.03 11.32
N SER A 504 1.15 7.64 10.16
CA SER A 504 1.30 6.96 8.88
C SER A 504 1.85 7.91 7.83
N HIS A 505 2.53 7.36 6.83
CA HIS A 505 2.94 8.07 5.64
C HIS A 505 2.91 7.13 4.44
N GLY A 506 2.09 7.47 3.45
CA GLY A 506 1.87 6.63 2.28
C GLY A 506 1.50 7.44 1.04
N ILE A 507 1.37 6.77 -0.10
CA ILE A 507 0.98 7.37 -1.38
C ILE A 507 0.22 6.35 -2.25
N ALA A 508 -0.70 6.84 -3.08
CA ALA A 508 -1.28 6.09 -4.19
C ALA A 508 -0.42 6.23 -5.45
N THR A 509 -0.07 5.10 -6.05
CA THR A 509 0.49 5.03 -7.39
C THR A 509 -0.62 4.70 -8.38
N ASN A 510 -0.82 5.60 -9.34
CA ASN A 510 -1.79 5.40 -10.41
C ASN A 510 -1.16 4.69 -11.59
N ASN A 511 -1.92 3.83 -12.28
CA ASN A 511 -1.51 3.20 -13.53
C ASN A 511 -2.49 3.50 -14.67
N TYR A 512 -2.00 3.37 -15.91
CA TYR A 512 -2.83 3.57 -17.08
C TYR A 512 -3.92 2.50 -17.18
N GLU A 513 -3.65 1.27 -16.78
CA GLU A 513 -4.66 0.21 -16.69
C GLU A 513 -4.90 -0.14 -15.22
N ALA A 514 -6.07 -0.71 -14.94
CA ALA A 514 -6.37 -1.16 -13.59
C ALA A 514 -5.37 -2.25 -13.15
N TRP A 515 -4.79 -2.12 -11.96
CA TRP A 515 -3.75 -3.01 -11.43
C TRP A 515 -4.21 -4.47 -11.31
N CYS A 516 -5.52 -4.71 -11.21
CA CYS A 516 -6.10 -6.07 -11.16
C CYS A 516 -6.13 -6.82 -12.50
N GLN A 517 -5.78 -6.17 -13.62
CA GLN A 517 -5.85 -6.82 -14.94
C GLN A 517 -4.67 -7.75 -15.22
N ASP A 518 -3.58 -7.64 -14.46
CA ASP A 518 -2.40 -8.46 -14.68
C ASP A 518 -1.55 -8.57 -13.40
N PHE A 519 -0.52 -9.40 -13.45
CA PHE A 519 0.50 -9.47 -12.42
C PHE A 519 1.45 -8.28 -12.49
N HIS A 520 1.78 -7.76 -11.31
CA HIS A 520 2.74 -6.69 -11.07
C HIS A 520 3.66 -7.10 -9.91
N VAL A 521 4.88 -6.56 -9.88
CA VAL A 521 5.83 -6.79 -8.78
C VAL A 521 5.76 -5.61 -7.81
N PHE A 522 5.20 -5.84 -6.62
CA PHE A 522 5.13 -4.87 -5.54
C PHE A 522 6.29 -5.12 -4.58
N GLU A 523 7.09 -4.09 -4.30
CA GLU A 523 8.33 -4.24 -3.53
C GLU A 523 8.51 -3.15 -2.48
N VAL A 524 9.25 -3.52 -1.44
CA VAL A 524 9.76 -2.57 -0.46
C VAL A 524 11.20 -2.92 -0.13
N GLU A 525 12.03 -1.89 -0.02
CA GLU A 525 13.36 -1.93 0.56
C GLU A 525 13.38 -1.04 1.81
N TRP A 526 13.89 -1.54 2.93
CA TRP A 526 14.10 -0.67 4.08
C TRP A 526 15.43 -0.90 4.80
N ASP A 527 15.90 0.19 5.39
CA ASP A 527 17.09 0.24 6.23
C ASP A 527 16.89 1.31 7.33
N PRO A 528 17.88 1.52 8.23
CA PRO A 528 17.75 2.52 9.29
C PRO A 528 17.55 3.97 8.80
N GLU A 529 17.78 4.25 7.52
CA GLU A 529 17.68 5.59 6.94
C GLU A 529 16.32 5.87 6.31
N ALA A 530 15.76 4.92 5.58
CA ALA A 530 14.47 5.09 4.90
C ALA A 530 13.79 3.76 4.52
N ILE A 531 12.50 3.87 4.24
CA ILE A 531 11.69 2.86 3.55
C ILE A 531 11.44 3.35 2.13
N THR A 532 11.74 2.52 1.14
CA THR A 532 11.60 2.82 -0.29
C THR A 532 10.72 1.76 -0.95
N PHE A 533 9.66 2.18 -1.62
CA PHE A 533 8.69 1.30 -2.27
C PHE A 533 8.85 1.33 -3.78
N PHE A 534 8.65 0.19 -4.42
CA PHE A 534 8.73 0.03 -5.87
C PHE A 534 7.51 -0.72 -6.40
N ILE A 535 7.13 -0.40 -7.64
CA ILE A 535 6.20 -1.21 -8.43
C ILE A 535 6.83 -1.45 -9.80
N ASP A 536 6.92 -2.72 -10.18
CA ASP A 536 7.58 -3.18 -11.40
C ASP A 536 9.02 -2.65 -11.54
N GLY A 537 9.74 -2.59 -10.42
CA GLY A 537 11.12 -2.08 -10.33
C GLY A 537 11.27 -0.56 -10.32
N ASN A 538 10.18 0.19 -10.49
CA ASN A 538 10.19 1.65 -10.47
C ASN A 538 9.94 2.16 -9.06
N GLN A 539 10.79 3.07 -8.55
CA GLN A 539 10.57 3.68 -7.24
C GLN A 539 9.31 4.56 -7.28
N VAL A 540 8.33 4.25 -6.44
CA VAL A 540 7.06 4.99 -6.36
C VAL A 540 6.95 5.85 -5.08
N HIS A 541 7.65 5.45 -4.02
CA HIS A 541 7.64 6.16 -2.76
C HIS A 541 8.95 5.99 -1.99
N LYS A 542 9.31 6.99 -1.19
CA LYS A 542 10.40 6.91 -0.22
C LYS A 542 10.07 7.76 0.99
N THR A 543 10.26 7.21 2.19
CA THR A 543 9.98 7.92 3.44
C THR A 543 10.99 7.64 4.53
N SER A 544 11.35 8.70 5.25
CA SER A 544 12.10 8.68 6.52
C SER A 544 11.26 9.25 7.67
N GLN A 545 9.95 9.46 7.46
CA GLN A 545 9.15 10.31 8.33
C GLN A 545 9.09 9.81 9.78
N ALA A 546 8.96 8.50 10.03
CA ALA A 546 8.88 8.02 11.41
C ALA A 546 10.15 8.33 12.23
N ARG A 547 11.31 8.30 11.57
CA ARG A 547 12.62 8.65 12.14
C ARG A 547 12.72 10.15 12.36
N ASP A 548 12.38 10.93 11.35
CA ASP A 548 12.49 12.38 11.39
C ASP A 548 11.53 13.00 12.42
N ASP A 549 10.36 12.39 12.61
CA ASP A 549 9.41 12.69 13.69
C ASP A 549 9.87 12.20 15.08
N GLY A 550 10.92 11.39 15.14
CA GLY A 550 11.44 10.77 16.37
C GLY A 550 10.48 9.77 17.03
N ARG A 551 9.49 9.25 16.29
CA ARG A 551 8.47 8.31 16.81
C ARG A 551 8.89 6.85 16.71
N ASP A 552 9.74 6.52 15.74
CA ASP A 552 10.25 5.17 15.49
C ASP A 552 11.65 5.22 14.85
N GLY A 553 12.46 4.19 15.04
CA GLY A 553 13.77 4.01 14.43
C GLY A 553 13.75 3.34 13.06
N MET A 554 12.64 3.46 12.30
CA MET A 554 12.38 2.74 11.04
C MET A 554 12.27 1.22 11.21
N HIS A 555 11.36 0.78 12.09
CA HIS A 555 11.05 -0.64 12.30
C HIS A 555 12.30 -1.48 12.57
N THR A 556 13.00 -1.15 13.67
CA THR A 556 14.25 -1.81 14.07
C THR A 556 14.06 -3.23 14.60
N ARG A 557 12.88 -3.83 14.49
CA ARG A 557 12.62 -5.24 14.86
C ARG A 557 12.42 -6.07 13.60
N PRO A 558 12.74 -7.37 13.64
CA PRO A 558 12.39 -8.27 12.55
C PRO A 558 10.90 -8.22 12.21
N MET A 559 10.58 -8.22 10.93
CA MET A 559 9.21 -8.20 10.40
C MET A 559 8.93 -9.46 9.58
N PHE A 560 7.67 -9.88 9.53
CA PHE A 560 7.22 -11.04 8.75
C PHE A 560 6.22 -10.63 7.66
N PRO A 561 6.31 -11.22 6.45
CA PRO A 561 5.31 -11.10 5.40
C PRO A 561 3.90 -11.59 5.78
N ILE A 562 2.89 -10.84 5.35
CA ILE A 562 1.45 -11.13 5.41
C ILE A 562 0.83 -10.93 4.03
N LEU A 563 0.02 -11.90 3.60
CA LEU A 563 -0.78 -11.85 2.38
C LEU A 563 -2.24 -12.10 2.75
N GLU A 564 -3.15 -11.20 2.39
CA GLU A 564 -4.57 -11.38 2.70
C GLU A 564 -5.50 -10.66 1.73
N THR A 565 -6.79 -11.00 1.84
CA THR A 565 -7.86 -10.17 1.27
C THR A 565 -8.88 -9.84 2.35
N GLN A 566 -8.90 -8.58 2.76
CA GLN A 566 -9.94 -8.02 3.62
C GLN A 566 -11.22 -7.77 2.82
N VAL A 567 -12.39 -7.82 3.49
CA VAL A 567 -13.69 -7.64 2.83
C VAL A 567 -14.62 -6.79 3.68
N GLY A 568 -15.15 -5.72 3.07
CA GLY A 568 -16.12 -4.81 3.63
C GLY A 568 -15.62 -3.99 4.82
N ASP A 569 -16.41 -3.01 5.26
CA ASP A 569 -16.08 -2.15 6.41
C ASP A 569 -14.69 -1.46 6.29
N GLY A 570 -14.20 -0.85 7.37
CA GLY A 570 -12.86 -0.27 7.40
C GLY A 570 -12.65 0.84 6.36
N TRP A 571 -11.45 0.87 5.77
CA TRP A 571 -11.07 1.85 4.76
C TRP A 571 -11.71 1.58 3.39
N VAL A 572 -11.84 0.31 3.00
CA VAL A 572 -12.49 -0.09 1.74
C VAL A 572 -13.99 0.21 1.72
N GLY A 573 -14.62 0.34 2.89
CA GLY A 573 -16.03 0.62 3.02
C GLY A 573 -16.91 -0.61 2.74
N ASP A 574 -18.23 -0.39 2.70
CA ASP A 574 -19.18 -1.50 2.55
C ASP A 574 -19.05 -2.22 1.20
N VAL A 575 -19.26 -3.54 1.23
CA VAL A 575 -19.59 -4.33 0.03
C VAL A 575 -20.93 -3.89 -0.55
N ASP A 576 -21.13 -4.12 -1.85
CA ASP A 576 -22.41 -3.92 -2.49
C ASP A 576 -23.39 -5.06 -2.19
N TYR A 577 -24.29 -4.83 -1.24
CA TYR A 577 -25.35 -5.78 -0.87
C TYR A 577 -26.39 -6.05 -1.97
N SER A 578 -26.43 -5.25 -3.06
CA SER A 578 -27.24 -5.58 -4.24
C SER A 578 -26.61 -6.69 -5.11
N LYS A 579 -25.38 -7.11 -4.76
CA LYS A 579 -24.58 -8.11 -5.47
C LYS A 579 -24.31 -7.73 -6.93
N GLN A 580 -24.25 -6.43 -7.26
CA GLN A 580 -24.05 -5.96 -8.64
C GLN A 580 -22.66 -5.37 -8.89
N ASN A 581 -21.98 -4.86 -7.86
CA ASN A 581 -20.67 -4.23 -7.96
C ASN A 581 -19.59 -4.93 -7.13
N THR A 582 -19.95 -5.95 -6.33
CA THR A 582 -19.00 -6.79 -5.60
C THR A 582 -19.04 -8.19 -6.20
N LYS A 583 -17.90 -8.71 -6.65
CA LYS A 583 -17.78 -10.08 -7.14
C LYS A 583 -18.02 -11.05 -5.98
N GLN A 584 -18.93 -12.00 -6.16
CA GLN A 584 -19.40 -12.87 -5.07
C GLN A 584 -18.44 -14.03 -4.75
N ASP A 585 -17.48 -14.25 -5.64
CA ASP A 585 -16.43 -15.26 -5.57
C ASP A 585 -15.29 -14.73 -6.46
N SER A 586 -14.10 -14.48 -5.90
CA SER A 586 -12.95 -13.90 -6.62
C SER A 586 -11.64 -14.12 -5.88
N ASP A 587 -10.54 -14.26 -6.63
CA ASP A 587 -9.22 -14.57 -6.08
C ASP A 587 -8.23 -13.41 -6.25
N PHE A 588 -7.55 -13.06 -5.16
CA PHE A 588 -6.25 -12.41 -5.19
C PHE A 588 -5.19 -13.47 -5.52
N LEU A 589 -4.42 -13.28 -6.60
CA LEU A 589 -3.41 -14.24 -7.03
C LEU A 589 -2.00 -13.74 -6.71
N VAL A 590 -1.16 -14.61 -6.17
CA VAL A 590 0.27 -14.35 -5.91
C VAL A 590 1.09 -15.43 -6.60
N ASP A 591 2.05 -14.99 -7.40
CA ASP A 591 2.96 -15.85 -8.16
C ASP A 591 4.17 -16.26 -7.33
N TRP A 592 4.82 -15.29 -6.69
CA TRP A 592 5.92 -15.57 -5.76
C TRP A 592 6.10 -14.45 -4.74
N VAL A 593 6.71 -14.81 -3.62
CA VAL A 593 7.28 -13.88 -2.63
C VAL A 593 8.76 -14.16 -2.52
N ARG A 594 9.60 -13.13 -2.63
CA ARG A 594 11.06 -13.24 -2.53
C ARG A 594 11.61 -12.17 -1.60
N VAL A 595 12.53 -12.56 -0.73
CA VAL A 595 13.19 -11.67 0.25
C VAL A 595 14.68 -11.71 0.07
N TYR A 596 15.28 -10.52 0.01
CA TYR A 596 16.69 -10.29 -0.23
C TYR A 596 17.32 -9.51 0.92
N GLN A 597 18.55 -9.88 1.28
CA GLN A 597 19.40 -9.19 2.26
C GLN A 597 20.83 -9.07 1.70
N THR A 598 21.76 -8.54 2.49
CA THR A 598 23.20 -8.64 2.19
C THR A 598 23.75 -10.01 2.64
N GLU A 599 24.82 -10.51 2.00
CA GLU A 599 25.38 -11.86 2.26
C GLU A 599 25.78 -12.12 3.73
N ASP A 600 26.14 -11.08 4.48
CA ASP A 600 26.59 -11.18 5.88
C ASP A 600 25.54 -10.67 6.88
N GLN A 601 24.31 -10.43 6.45
CA GLN A 601 23.29 -9.82 7.30
C GLN A 601 22.81 -10.77 8.39
N ALA A 602 22.59 -10.24 9.59
CA ALA A 602 22.14 -11.06 10.70
C ALA A 602 20.75 -11.68 10.44
N VAL A 603 20.59 -12.92 10.87
CA VAL A 603 19.37 -13.72 10.74
C VAL A 603 18.53 -13.64 12.00
N THR A 604 17.21 -13.66 11.82
CA THR A 604 16.27 -13.71 12.95
C THR A 604 16.21 -15.11 13.54
N ARG A 605 16.18 -15.21 14.87
CA ARG A 605 15.85 -16.44 15.60
C ARG A 605 14.77 -16.14 16.63
N PHE A 606 13.92 -17.11 16.96
CA PHE A 606 12.90 -16.92 18.00
C PHE A 606 12.63 -18.20 18.81
N ASP A 607 12.19 -18.00 20.06
CA ASP A 607 11.64 -19.03 20.95
C ASP A 607 10.21 -18.62 21.33
N ASP A 608 9.23 -19.38 20.87
CA ASP A 608 7.81 -19.26 21.27
C ASP A 608 7.51 -19.98 22.58
N LEU A 609 8.54 -20.48 23.27
CA LEU A 609 8.47 -21.04 24.63
C LEU A 609 7.55 -22.26 24.77
N THR A 610 7.35 -23.01 23.67
CA THR A 610 6.60 -24.28 23.66
C THR A 610 7.20 -25.32 24.61
N LYS A 611 8.49 -25.16 24.99
CA LYS A 611 9.17 -25.86 26.07
C LYS A 611 10.03 -24.89 26.87
N ILE A 612 10.13 -25.11 28.18
CA ILE A 612 10.97 -24.30 29.08
C ILE A 612 12.45 -24.38 28.69
N SER A 613 12.96 -25.55 28.30
CA SER A 613 14.31 -25.73 27.77
C SER A 613 14.46 -27.07 27.04
N GLY A 614 15.51 -27.22 26.24
CA GLY A 614 15.82 -28.47 25.54
C GLY A 614 14.82 -28.81 24.44
N GLY A 615 14.25 -27.79 23.80
CA GLY A 615 13.45 -27.93 22.59
C GLY A 615 14.28 -28.25 21.34
N THR A 616 13.60 -28.26 20.20
CA THR A 616 14.23 -28.44 18.89
C THR A 616 14.73 -27.08 18.42
N ASN A 617 15.92 -27.06 17.83
CA ASN A 617 16.43 -25.89 17.13
C ASN A 617 16.43 -26.22 15.63
N ASP A 618 16.08 -25.23 14.82
CA ASP A 618 16.18 -25.27 13.36
C ASP A 618 16.69 -23.91 12.85
N ASP A 619 16.40 -23.58 11.60
CA ASP A 619 16.89 -22.37 10.94
C ASP A 619 16.24 -21.09 11.43
N TYR A 620 15.19 -21.13 12.24
CA TYR A 620 14.59 -19.94 12.84
C TYR A 620 14.27 -20.14 14.33
N PHE A 621 13.83 -21.34 14.71
CA PHE A 621 13.56 -21.67 16.09
C PHE A 621 14.83 -21.95 16.87
N ILE A 622 14.93 -21.34 18.05
CA ILE A 622 15.97 -21.62 19.02
C ILE A 622 15.35 -21.81 20.40
N SER A 623 15.62 -22.96 21.02
CA SER A 623 15.17 -23.21 22.39
C SER A 623 16.24 -22.84 23.42
N ALA A 624 15.80 -22.42 24.61
CA ALA A 624 16.67 -22.31 25.76
C ALA A 624 17.48 -23.61 25.99
N SER A 625 18.80 -23.48 26.04
CA SER A 625 19.73 -24.59 26.26
C SER A 625 19.69 -25.15 27.68
N SER A 626 19.28 -24.31 28.64
CA SER A 626 19.02 -24.71 30.02
C SER A 626 18.11 -23.70 30.70
N ALA A 627 17.46 -24.14 31.78
CA ALA A 627 16.60 -23.32 32.61
C ALA A 627 16.81 -23.69 34.08
N THR A 628 16.56 -22.74 34.97
CA THR A 628 16.45 -23.00 36.42
C THR A 628 15.17 -23.76 36.76
N ASP A 629 15.19 -24.57 37.82
CA ASP A 629 14.00 -25.34 38.28
C ASP A 629 12.83 -24.45 38.75
N GLY A 630 13.08 -23.16 38.99
CA GLY A 630 12.10 -22.17 39.45
C GLY A 630 11.07 -21.72 38.42
N LEU A 631 11.12 -22.22 37.17
CA LEU A 631 10.18 -21.84 36.10
C LEU A 631 9.06 -22.86 35.91
N MET A 632 7.89 -22.38 35.50
CA MET A 632 6.73 -23.19 35.10
C MET A 632 6.18 -22.70 33.76
N ALA A 633 5.70 -23.65 32.95
CA ALA A 633 4.97 -23.34 31.74
C ALA A 633 3.52 -23.03 32.09
N LEU A 634 2.97 -22.02 31.44
CA LEU A 634 1.57 -21.69 31.40
C LEU A 634 1.09 -22.00 29.98
N THR A 635 0.15 -22.93 29.86
CA THR A 635 -0.51 -23.28 28.61
C THR A 635 -1.95 -22.77 28.64
N ASN A 636 -2.71 -22.94 27.55
CA ASN A 636 -4.17 -22.84 27.60
C ASN A 636 -4.72 -23.90 28.57
N GLY A 637 -4.84 -23.52 29.85
CA GLY A 637 -5.30 -24.37 30.94
C GLY A 637 -6.82 -24.45 31.02
N GLU A 638 -7.36 -24.83 32.17
CA GLU A 638 -8.82 -24.88 32.40
C GLU A 638 -9.38 -23.55 32.96
N GLU A 639 -8.52 -22.65 33.46
CA GLU A 639 -8.94 -21.42 34.13
C GLU A 639 -8.99 -20.21 33.18
N PRO A 640 -9.94 -19.26 33.36
CA PRO A 640 -10.17 -18.19 32.40
C PRO A 640 -8.98 -17.29 32.10
N TYR A 641 -8.03 -17.08 33.03
CA TYR A 641 -6.86 -16.20 32.82
C TYR A 641 -5.65 -16.93 32.19
N GLU A 642 -5.74 -18.24 31.98
CA GLU A 642 -4.76 -19.06 31.28
C GLU A 642 -5.12 -19.20 29.79
N ASP A 643 -6.32 -18.77 29.41
CA ASP A 643 -6.85 -18.83 28.06
C ASP A 643 -6.18 -17.78 27.16
N LYS A 644 -5.82 -18.20 25.93
CA LYS A 644 -5.27 -17.36 24.85
C LYS A 644 -6.06 -16.07 24.62
N ASP A 645 -7.35 -16.07 24.94
CA ASP A 645 -8.25 -14.92 24.80
C ASP A 645 -7.93 -13.75 25.76
N ASN A 646 -7.01 -13.90 26.71
CA ASN A 646 -6.59 -12.80 27.61
C ASN A 646 -5.22 -12.20 27.23
N PHE A 647 -4.69 -12.59 26.07
CA PHE A 647 -3.40 -12.16 25.56
C PHE A 647 -3.52 -11.57 24.15
N TYR A 648 -4.76 -11.32 23.74
CA TYR A 648 -5.14 -10.88 22.41
C TYR A 648 -4.81 -9.42 22.17
N TYR A 649 -4.70 -9.07 20.89
CA TYR A 649 -4.73 -7.70 20.43
C TYR A 649 -5.74 -7.62 19.29
N GLY A 650 -6.74 -6.75 19.46
CA GLY A 650 -7.85 -6.55 18.54
C GLY A 650 -7.43 -6.51 17.07
N GLY A 651 -7.75 -7.57 16.31
CA GLY A 651 -7.53 -7.63 14.87
C GLY A 651 -6.28 -8.39 14.41
N GLN A 652 -5.48 -8.99 15.31
CA GLN A 652 -4.41 -9.93 14.93
C GLN A 652 -4.79 -11.38 15.25
N PRO A 653 -4.11 -12.41 14.73
CA PRO A 653 -4.40 -13.79 15.12
C PRO A 653 -3.83 -14.14 16.51
N ARG A 654 -4.44 -15.12 17.20
CA ARG A 654 -4.04 -15.58 18.54
C ARG A 654 -2.99 -16.69 18.42
N TYR A 655 -1.70 -16.35 18.55
CA TYR A 655 -0.59 -17.32 18.45
C TYR A 655 -0.05 -17.78 19.80
N GLU A 656 -0.08 -16.90 20.79
CA GLU A 656 0.56 -17.13 22.08
C GLU A 656 -0.27 -18.13 22.91
N ASP A 657 0.02 -19.41 22.74
CA ASP A 657 -0.56 -20.51 23.54
C ASP A 657 0.36 -20.99 24.67
N SER A 658 1.62 -20.57 24.62
CA SER A 658 2.72 -21.01 25.50
C SER A 658 3.39 -19.81 26.14
N ARG A 659 3.47 -19.82 27.47
CA ARG A 659 4.08 -18.76 28.28
C ARG A 659 4.89 -19.37 29.41
N ILE A 660 5.84 -18.63 29.96
CA ILE A 660 6.63 -19.06 31.13
C ILE A 660 6.45 -18.05 32.25
N ALA A 661 6.22 -18.56 33.45
CA ALA A 661 6.17 -17.77 34.69
C ALA A 661 7.07 -18.38 35.75
N VAL A 662 7.24 -17.64 36.84
CA VAL A 662 7.98 -18.10 38.03
C VAL A 662 7.07 -19.01 38.87
N LYS A 663 7.62 -20.10 39.42
CA LYS A 663 6.93 -20.94 40.41
C LYS A 663 6.79 -20.19 41.73
N GLU A 664 5.69 -20.46 42.44
CA GLU A 664 5.55 -19.97 43.81
C GLU A 664 6.77 -20.30 44.66
N ASN A 665 7.27 -19.29 45.38
CA ASN A 665 8.39 -19.40 46.31
C ASN A 665 9.75 -19.69 45.68
N ALA A 666 9.89 -19.76 44.36
CA ALA A 666 11.20 -19.91 43.72
C ALA A 666 12.12 -18.72 44.06
N GLU A 667 13.42 -18.96 44.02
CA GLU A 667 14.49 -17.96 44.17
C GLU A 667 15.53 -18.26 43.08
N ASP A 668 15.99 -17.23 42.35
CA ASP A 668 16.85 -17.32 41.15
C ASP A 668 16.22 -18.07 39.96
N GLN A 669 15.63 -17.34 39.00
CA GLN A 669 14.97 -17.92 37.84
C GLN A 669 15.46 -17.34 36.52
N SER A 670 15.95 -18.20 35.64
CA SER A 670 16.43 -17.77 34.32
C SER A 670 16.35 -18.86 33.25
N LEU A 671 16.27 -18.39 32.01
CA LEU A 671 16.52 -19.15 30.80
C LEU A 671 17.91 -18.81 30.27
N VAL A 672 18.63 -19.80 29.77
CA VAL A 672 19.95 -19.61 29.13
C VAL A 672 19.91 -20.15 27.71
N TYR A 673 20.16 -19.28 26.75
CA TYR A 673 20.28 -19.56 25.33
C TYR A 673 21.75 -19.68 24.96
N LYS A 674 22.09 -20.65 24.11
CA LYS A 674 23.39 -20.75 23.46
C LYS A 674 23.19 -20.32 22.00
N ILE A 675 23.56 -19.08 21.71
CA ILE A 675 23.33 -18.42 20.43
C ILE A 675 24.59 -17.62 20.06
N PRO A 676 25.55 -18.25 19.35
CA PRO A 676 26.80 -17.61 18.92
C PRO A 676 26.56 -16.41 18.01
N GLY A 677 27.26 -15.30 18.24
CA GLY A 677 27.17 -14.11 17.39
C GLY A 677 25.85 -13.36 17.50
N VAL A 678 25.20 -13.40 18.67
CA VAL A 678 23.95 -12.64 18.87
C VAL A 678 24.24 -11.16 19.13
N ASN A 679 23.53 -10.31 18.38
CA ASN A 679 23.64 -8.86 18.49
C ASN A 679 22.49 -8.28 19.30
N ASP A 680 21.26 -8.70 19.01
CA ASP A 680 20.07 -8.14 19.66
C ASP A 680 19.23 -9.24 20.32
N VAL A 681 18.53 -8.86 21.40
CA VAL A 681 17.55 -9.70 22.09
C VAL A 681 16.29 -8.87 22.33
N HIS A 682 15.14 -9.39 21.92
CA HIS A 682 13.83 -8.82 22.19
C HIS A 682 13.03 -9.80 23.03
N LEU A 683 12.44 -9.31 24.11
CA LEU A 683 11.54 -10.10 24.97
C LEU A 683 10.12 -9.58 24.80
N THR A 684 9.17 -10.47 24.55
CA THR A 684 7.74 -10.16 24.68
C THR A 684 7.24 -10.74 26.00
N ALA A 685 6.68 -9.87 26.84
CA ALA A 685 6.18 -10.22 28.16
C ALA A 685 4.76 -9.68 28.39
N TYR A 686 4.04 -10.35 29.27
CA TYR A 686 2.69 -10.01 29.68
C TYR A 686 2.66 -9.72 31.17
N TYR A 687 2.05 -8.59 31.52
CA TYR A 687 1.87 -8.15 32.90
C TYR A 687 0.39 -7.99 33.19
N GLN A 688 -0.08 -8.50 34.32
CA GLN A 688 -1.48 -8.42 34.72
C GLN A 688 -1.99 -6.97 34.62
N THR A 689 -3.22 -6.80 34.17
CA THR A 689 -3.86 -5.47 34.13
C THR A 689 -4.58 -5.18 35.44
N LEU A 690 -4.63 -3.90 35.81
CA LEU A 690 -5.29 -3.45 37.03
C LEU A 690 -6.81 -3.71 36.96
N SER A 691 -7.33 -4.41 37.97
CA SER A 691 -8.72 -4.88 38.01
C SER A 691 -9.79 -3.78 38.01
N ASP A 692 -9.40 -2.54 38.29
CA ASP A 692 -10.28 -1.37 38.36
C ASP A 692 -9.83 -0.22 37.43
N ALA A 693 -8.96 -0.52 36.45
CA ALA A 693 -8.43 0.48 35.52
C ALA A 693 -9.10 0.53 34.15
N ALA A 694 -10.02 -0.39 33.87
CA ALA A 694 -10.74 -0.44 32.59
C ALA A 694 -11.46 0.89 32.30
N GLN A 695 -11.12 1.48 31.17
CA GLN A 695 -11.65 2.76 30.71
C GLN A 695 -12.05 2.64 29.24
N TRP A 696 -13.27 3.08 28.91
CA TRP A 696 -13.70 3.14 27.52
C TRP A 696 -12.91 4.19 26.74
N ASP A 697 -12.31 3.80 25.63
CA ASP A 697 -11.68 4.69 24.66
C ASP A 697 -12.57 4.76 23.41
N GLY A 698 -13.23 5.92 23.23
CA GLY A 698 -14.11 6.15 22.09
C GLY A 698 -13.39 6.25 20.74
N GLY A 699 -12.09 6.60 20.73
CA GLY A 699 -11.30 6.66 19.50
C GLY A 699 -10.85 5.27 19.05
N ALA A 700 -10.51 4.40 20.00
CA ALA A 700 -10.15 3.01 19.72
C ALA A 700 -11.36 2.05 19.65
N GLY A 701 -12.55 2.51 20.06
CA GLY A 701 -13.77 1.70 20.09
C GLY A 701 -13.71 0.51 21.07
N SER A 702 -12.81 0.56 22.05
CA SER A 702 -12.51 -0.55 22.96
C SER A 702 -12.21 -0.05 24.38
N TYR A 703 -12.24 -0.97 25.36
CA TYR A 703 -11.76 -0.67 26.70
C TYR A 703 -10.23 -0.78 26.74
N LYS A 704 -9.57 0.21 27.35
CA LYS A 704 -8.16 0.18 27.71
C LYS A 704 -7.99 -0.04 29.21
N GLY A 705 -7.05 -0.88 29.61
CA GLY A 705 -6.63 -1.03 31.00
C GLY A 705 -5.32 -0.31 31.30
N ALA A 706 -4.62 -0.81 32.31
CA ALA A 706 -3.28 -0.36 32.68
C ALA A 706 -2.52 -1.53 33.32
N SER A 707 -1.23 -1.66 33.02
CA SER A 707 -0.38 -2.69 33.62
C SER A 707 -0.14 -2.46 35.11
N ILE A 708 0.00 -3.53 35.91
CA ILE A 708 0.49 -3.44 37.30
C ILE A 708 1.84 -2.71 37.42
N ARG A 709 2.67 -2.71 36.36
CA ARG A 709 3.96 -2.00 36.32
C ARG A 709 3.81 -0.50 36.56
N THR A 710 2.66 0.08 36.24
CA THR A 710 2.42 1.52 36.33
C THR A 710 2.17 2.03 37.75
N THR A 711 1.88 1.15 38.72
CA THR A 711 1.48 1.53 40.08
C THR A 711 2.21 0.76 41.19
N LEU A 712 3.40 0.23 40.87
CA LEU A 712 4.26 -0.44 41.85
C LEU A 712 4.60 0.48 43.04
N LYS A 713 4.70 -0.12 44.23
CA LYS A 713 5.09 0.55 45.47
C LYS A 713 6.60 0.49 45.72
N ASP A 714 7.07 1.34 46.63
CA ASP A 714 8.43 1.32 47.18
C ASP A 714 9.56 1.36 46.15
N ASN A 715 9.29 1.95 44.97
CA ASN A 715 10.19 1.97 43.82
C ASN A 715 10.65 0.56 43.39
N ALA A 716 9.79 -0.44 43.59
CA ALA A 716 10.04 -1.80 43.13
C ALA A 716 10.15 -1.85 41.60
N ASN A 717 10.87 -2.85 41.12
CA ASN A 717 11.03 -3.14 39.69
C ASN A 717 10.79 -4.62 39.46
N ILE A 718 9.95 -4.94 38.49
CA ILE A 718 9.59 -6.30 38.08
C ILE A 718 9.90 -6.53 36.58
N ASP A 719 10.92 -5.84 36.07
CA ASP A 719 11.37 -5.99 34.69
C ASP A 719 12.33 -7.17 34.55
N PHE A 720 12.27 -7.83 33.39
CA PHE A 720 13.22 -8.86 33.01
C PHE A 720 14.64 -8.28 32.88
N GLN A 721 15.65 -9.10 33.14
CA GLN A 721 17.05 -8.72 32.97
C GLN A 721 17.71 -9.62 31.93
N VAL A 722 18.51 -9.01 31.06
CA VAL A 722 19.32 -9.71 30.05
C VAL A 722 20.77 -9.70 30.48
N PHE A 723 21.43 -10.85 30.39
CA PHE A 723 22.87 -10.99 30.60
C PHE A 723 23.49 -11.65 29.38
N SER A 724 24.69 -11.22 29.01
CA SER A 724 25.50 -11.82 27.95
C SER A 724 26.71 -12.55 28.53
N SER A 725 27.19 -13.57 27.80
CA SER A 725 28.41 -14.29 28.13
C SER A 725 29.09 -14.85 26.87
N PRO A 726 30.42 -14.78 26.77
CA PRO A 726 31.17 -15.47 25.71
C PRO A 726 31.26 -17.00 25.95
N ASP A 727 31.22 -17.44 27.22
CA ASP A 727 31.57 -18.80 27.63
C ASP A 727 30.48 -19.55 28.42
N GLY A 728 29.36 -18.88 28.70
CA GLY A 728 28.24 -19.39 29.48
C GLY A 728 28.52 -19.50 30.99
N LYS A 729 29.67 -19.00 31.46
CA LYS A 729 30.09 -19.08 32.88
C LYS A 729 30.17 -17.70 33.51
N ASN A 730 30.78 -16.74 32.80
CA ASN A 730 30.97 -15.37 33.25
C ASN A 730 29.89 -14.48 32.64
N TRP A 731 28.98 -13.98 33.48
CA TRP A 731 27.80 -13.24 33.04
C TRP A 731 27.98 -11.74 33.27
N THR A 732 27.72 -10.95 32.24
CA THR A 732 27.66 -9.49 32.33
C THR A 732 26.22 -9.06 32.12
N ARG A 733 25.69 -8.26 33.04
CA ARG A 733 24.35 -7.69 32.88
C ARG A 733 24.37 -6.65 31.76
N PHE A 734 23.38 -6.71 30.88
CA PHE A 734 23.14 -5.66 29.90
C PHE A 734 22.26 -4.58 30.53
N GLU A 735 22.77 -3.36 30.65
CA GLU A 735 22.11 -2.28 31.39
C GLU A 735 21.18 -1.43 30.51
N ASN A 736 21.42 -1.38 29.19
CA ASN A 736 20.70 -0.49 28.26
C ASN A 736 19.49 -1.17 27.62
N ILE A 737 18.55 -1.66 28.43
CA ILE A 737 17.31 -2.26 27.92
C ILE A 737 16.27 -1.16 27.69
N LYS A 738 15.74 -1.08 26.47
CA LYS A 738 14.59 -0.22 26.14
C LYS A 738 13.31 -0.99 26.43
N THR A 739 12.44 -0.42 27.27
CA THR A 739 11.14 -1.02 27.56
C THR A 739 10.04 -0.24 26.84
N VAL A 740 9.16 -0.96 26.14
CA VAL A 740 8.03 -0.38 25.42
C VAL A 740 6.72 -0.98 25.94
N ASP A 741 5.83 -0.09 26.40
CA ASP A 741 4.47 -0.46 26.82
C ASP A 741 3.57 -0.44 25.58
N ASN A 742 3.35 -1.60 24.98
CA ASN A 742 2.74 -1.74 23.65
C ASN A 742 1.23 -1.42 23.67
N PHE A 743 0.45 -2.26 24.36
CA PHE A 743 -0.99 -2.09 24.45
C PHE A 743 -1.54 -2.69 25.77
N PRO A 744 -2.30 -1.90 26.56
CA PRO A 744 -2.89 -2.39 27.79
C PRO A 744 -4.36 -2.82 27.59
N GLU A 745 -4.54 -4.10 27.26
CA GLU A 745 -5.56 -4.97 27.85
C GLU A 745 -6.52 -4.37 28.89
N ALA A 746 -7.85 -4.32 28.72
CA ALA A 746 -8.73 -4.09 29.86
C ALA A 746 -8.93 -5.38 30.67
N TYR A 747 -8.91 -5.28 32.01
CA TYR A 747 -9.08 -6.43 32.90
C TYR A 747 -10.44 -7.16 32.69
N PRO A 748 -10.49 -8.50 32.79
CA PRO A 748 -9.35 -9.43 32.97
C PRO A 748 -8.59 -9.63 31.67
N SER A 749 -7.32 -9.23 31.63
CA SER A 749 -6.40 -9.39 30.51
C SER A 749 -4.98 -9.02 30.94
N TYR A 750 -3.99 -9.22 30.08
CA TYR A 750 -2.61 -8.79 30.33
C TYR A 750 -2.21 -7.62 29.42
N ALA A 751 -1.35 -6.76 29.92
CA ALA A 751 -0.68 -5.72 29.14
C ALA A 751 0.58 -6.32 28.51
N ARG A 752 0.70 -6.19 27.19
CA ARG A 752 1.89 -6.62 26.44
C ARG A 752 3.00 -5.58 26.57
N ILE A 753 4.19 -6.01 26.94
CA ILE A 753 5.38 -5.18 27.14
C ILE A 753 6.52 -5.82 26.36
N THR A 754 7.31 -5.00 25.66
CA THR A 754 8.57 -5.48 25.06
C THR A 754 9.80 -4.91 25.73
N PHE A 755 10.85 -5.72 25.81
CA PHE A 755 12.17 -5.34 26.29
C PHE A 755 13.19 -5.57 25.19
N ASP A 756 13.82 -4.50 24.71
CA ASP A 756 14.83 -4.59 23.67
C ASP A 756 16.23 -4.36 24.24
N ALA A 757 17.11 -5.32 24.04
CA ALA A 757 18.54 -5.21 24.27
C ALA A 757 19.27 -5.16 22.92
N TYR A 758 19.47 -3.94 22.41
CA TYR A 758 20.18 -3.70 21.15
C TYR A 758 21.69 -3.63 21.36
N GLY A 759 22.47 -4.24 20.47
CA GLY A 759 23.93 -4.11 20.45
C GLY A 759 24.62 -4.74 21.66
N LEU A 760 24.34 -6.02 21.89
CA LEU A 760 25.09 -6.83 22.85
C LEU A 760 26.60 -6.81 22.55
N PRO A 761 27.46 -7.03 23.56
CA PRO A 761 28.91 -7.03 23.35
C PRO A 761 29.36 -8.03 22.29
N GLU A 762 30.30 -7.63 21.44
CA GLU A 762 30.93 -8.48 20.44
C GLU A 762 31.46 -9.79 21.06
N GLY A 763 31.24 -10.92 20.38
CA GLY A 763 31.61 -12.25 20.87
C GLY A 763 30.66 -12.84 21.91
N THR A 764 29.46 -12.27 22.07
CA THR A 764 28.41 -12.90 22.87
C THR A 764 27.96 -14.21 22.23
N ASN A 765 28.06 -15.31 23.00
CA ASN A 765 27.63 -16.65 22.54
C ASN A 765 26.50 -17.24 23.38
N TYR A 766 26.20 -16.60 24.50
CA TYR A 766 25.17 -17.02 25.43
C TYR A 766 24.41 -15.82 25.93
N VAL A 767 23.09 -15.97 25.99
CA VAL A 767 22.17 -14.98 26.56
C VAL A 767 21.45 -15.64 27.73
N LYS A 768 21.36 -14.94 28.85
CA LYS A 768 20.53 -15.33 29.97
C LYS A 768 19.43 -14.31 30.16
N VAL A 769 18.20 -14.78 30.10
CA VAL A 769 17.00 -14.01 30.45
C VAL A 769 16.63 -14.36 31.88
N ALA A 770 16.85 -13.43 32.79
CA ALA A 770 16.49 -13.58 34.19
C ALA A 770 15.10 -12.97 34.45
N PHE A 771 14.26 -13.75 35.13
CA PHE A 771 12.93 -13.32 35.54
C PHE A 771 13.04 -12.42 36.78
N PRO A 772 12.12 -11.47 36.96
CA PRO A 772 12.09 -10.59 38.12
C PRO A 772 11.72 -11.34 39.40
N ASP A 773 12.26 -10.90 40.54
CA ASP A 773 11.77 -11.32 41.85
C ASP A 773 10.48 -10.54 42.18
N TYR A 774 9.37 -11.26 42.23
CA TYR A 774 8.06 -10.69 42.53
C TYR A 774 7.75 -10.64 44.03
N LYS A 775 8.51 -11.35 44.87
CA LYS A 775 8.18 -11.52 46.30
C LYS A 775 8.27 -10.20 47.05
N GLY A 776 7.21 -9.88 47.80
CA GLY A 776 7.13 -8.66 48.60
C GLY A 776 6.99 -7.39 47.76
N VAL A 777 6.78 -7.52 46.45
CA VAL A 777 6.42 -6.40 45.58
C VAL A 777 4.90 -6.23 45.65
N SER A 778 4.46 -4.99 45.83
CA SER A 778 3.04 -4.64 45.83
C SER A 778 2.74 -3.51 44.83
N TYR A 779 1.49 -3.45 44.39
CA TYR A 779 0.97 -2.41 43.50
C TYR A 779 -0.35 -1.83 44.03
N ALA A 780 -0.66 -0.61 43.62
CA ALA A 780 -1.92 0.06 43.97
C ALA A 780 -2.94 -0.04 42.84
N LEU A 781 -4.18 -0.37 43.21
CA LEU A 781 -5.35 -0.16 42.36
C LEU A 781 -5.72 1.34 42.28
N LYS A 782 -6.55 1.72 41.31
CA LYS A 782 -7.06 3.11 41.22
C LYS A 782 -7.92 3.48 42.44
N SER A 783 -8.56 2.50 43.08
CA SER A 783 -9.28 2.64 44.36
C SER A 783 -8.39 3.04 45.54
N GLY A 784 -7.07 2.82 45.42
CA GLY A 784 -6.10 2.95 46.50
C GLY A 784 -5.84 1.65 47.27
N ASP A 785 -6.56 0.58 46.98
CA ASP A 785 -6.29 -0.75 47.56
C ASP A 785 -4.91 -1.25 47.10
N VAL A 786 -4.17 -1.88 48.01
CA VAL A 786 -2.85 -2.43 47.74
C VAL A 786 -2.94 -3.94 47.62
N LYS A 787 -2.37 -4.49 46.55
CA LYS A 787 -2.27 -5.92 46.27
C LYS A 787 -0.81 -6.32 46.15
N GLU A 788 -0.50 -7.54 46.56
CA GLU A 788 0.81 -8.16 46.31
C GLU A 788 0.85 -8.68 44.87
N VAL A 789 1.99 -8.53 44.20
CA VAL A 789 2.23 -9.16 42.90
C VAL A 789 2.23 -10.68 43.08
N GLN A 790 1.50 -11.38 42.22
CA GLN A 790 1.49 -12.84 42.17
C GLN A 790 2.49 -13.35 41.13
N ASN A 791 2.92 -14.60 41.27
CA ASN A 791 3.90 -15.20 40.38
C ASN A 791 3.43 -15.31 38.92
N THR A 792 2.11 -15.44 38.69
CA THR A 792 1.49 -15.47 37.36
C THR A 792 1.15 -14.10 36.80
N ASP A 793 1.31 -13.02 37.59
CA ASP A 793 1.07 -11.65 37.09
C ASP A 793 2.14 -11.20 36.09
N ILE A 794 3.25 -11.94 35.96
CA ILE A 794 4.38 -11.64 35.08
C ILE A 794 4.70 -12.90 34.28
N GLN A 795 4.62 -12.80 32.95
CA GLN A 795 4.79 -13.94 32.06
C GLN A 795 5.67 -13.56 30.88
N LEU A 796 6.63 -14.42 30.53
CA LEU A 796 7.38 -14.31 29.28
C LEU A 796 6.65 -15.13 28.21
N ALA A 797 6.45 -14.57 27.03
CA ALA A 797 5.73 -15.23 25.93
C ALA A 797 6.62 -15.52 24.73
N LYS A 798 7.63 -14.69 24.46
CA LYS A 798 8.54 -14.88 23.33
C LYS A 798 9.90 -14.28 23.61
N VAL A 799 10.92 -14.89 23.03
CA VAL A 799 12.27 -14.31 22.92
C VAL A 799 12.69 -14.31 21.45
N THR A 800 13.01 -13.14 20.90
CA THR A 800 13.50 -12.96 19.53
C THR A 800 14.95 -12.50 19.58
N PHE A 801 15.77 -12.97 18.64
CA PHE A 801 17.18 -12.66 18.53
C PHE A 801 17.55 -12.24 17.12
N LEU A 802 18.57 -11.40 17.03
CA LEU A 802 19.27 -11.12 15.77
C LEU A 802 20.69 -11.71 15.87
N GLN A 803 20.98 -12.70 15.02
CA GLN A 803 22.20 -13.52 15.08
C GLN A 803 23.04 -13.34 13.82
N ASP A 804 24.35 -13.08 13.94
CA ASP A 804 25.26 -12.98 12.79
C ASP A 804 25.29 -14.25 11.94
N GLN A 805 25.18 -14.08 10.62
CA GLN A 805 25.07 -15.18 9.66
C GLN A 805 26.32 -16.07 9.60
N GLN A 806 27.52 -15.52 9.86
CA GLN A 806 28.79 -16.27 9.78
C GLN A 806 28.91 -17.44 10.77
N GLU A 807 28.09 -17.48 11.81
CA GLU A 807 28.07 -18.54 12.83
C GLU A 807 26.85 -19.48 12.69
N THR A 808 26.04 -19.31 11.64
CA THR A 808 24.95 -20.23 11.30
C THR A 808 25.49 -21.46 10.58
N ALA A 809 25.13 -22.65 11.06
CA ALA A 809 25.78 -23.90 10.65
C ALA A 809 25.28 -24.48 9.31
N ASP A 810 24.41 -23.80 8.54
CA ASP A 810 23.80 -24.42 7.37
C ASP A 810 23.65 -23.48 6.16
N LYS A 811 24.63 -23.56 5.24
CA LYS A 811 24.53 -22.96 3.89
C LYS A 811 23.59 -23.74 2.94
N SER A 812 23.10 -24.91 3.34
CA SER A 812 22.37 -25.82 2.44
C SER A 812 20.95 -25.35 2.07
N GLN A 813 20.32 -24.54 2.93
CA GLN A 813 18.98 -24.00 2.64
C GLN A 813 18.99 -22.81 1.69
N LEU A 814 20.02 -21.96 1.76
CA LEU A 814 20.20 -20.87 0.80
C LEU A 814 20.34 -21.44 -0.63
N GLU A 815 21.09 -22.54 -0.77
CA GLU A 815 21.22 -23.25 -2.04
C GLU A 815 19.89 -23.85 -2.52
N ALA A 816 19.02 -24.33 -1.61
CA ALA A 816 17.71 -24.86 -1.96
C ALA A 816 16.71 -23.76 -2.37
N VAL A 817 16.70 -22.63 -1.66
CA VAL A 817 15.87 -21.45 -1.98
C VAL A 817 16.28 -20.85 -3.32
N ILE A 818 17.59 -20.72 -3.57
CA ILE A 818 18.11 -20.27 -4.88
C ILE A 818 17.73 -21.25 -5.99
N ALA A 819 17.84 -22.56 -5.75
CA ALA A 819 17.50 -23.56 -6.75
C ALA A 819 16.00 -23.62 -7.09
N GLU A 820 15.13 -23.27 -6.14
CA GLU A 820 13.67 -23.15 -6.34
C GLU A 820 13.35 -21.87 -7.14
N ALA A 821 13.96 -20.74 -6.81
CA ALA A 821 13.73 -19.46 -7.49
C ALA A 821 14.39 -19.31 -8.88
N GLU A 822 15.44 -20.09 -9.16
CA GLU A 822 16.07 -20.16 -10.50
C GLU A 822 15.29 -21.02 -11.50
N HIS A 823 14.33 -21.80 -11.03
CA HIS A 823 13.56 -22.74 -11.84
C HIS A 823 12.27 -22.14 -12.38
#